data_AF-A0A8X8BBZ0-F1
#
_entry.id   AF-A0A8X8BBZ0-F1
#
_cell.length_a   1.000
_cell.length_b   1.000
_cell.length_c   1.000
_cell.angle_alpha   90.00
_cell.angle_beta   90.00
_cell.angle_gamma   90.00
#
_symmetry.space_group_name_H-M   'P 1'
#
loop_
_entity.id
_entity.type
_entity.pdbx_description
1 polymer ?
#
loop_
_entity_poly.entity_id
_entity_poly.type
_entity_poly.pdbx_seq_one_letter_code
_entity_poly.pdbx_strand_id
1 'polypeptide(L)'
;MITSTFPTVACSVTVAVISILAVVFFLPIPAAALGSGSTYAVVYGSDTVCALISGQPTQRILCYNTRLRTNLTLNPGVSFSSIAAGENFLCGIRSGGYSLLCWEGIGRSYALRPKRIYYDDAVLLESLSVGDGQICATVNGTDAVKCWRDDPSKAPREGLLSVSSGVGFSCGVSVRNNRVLCWGKDPVKSGQIQTGFENQTMVTISAGESHACGLNSTGSLICFGRNESGQLNAPSGQPYLYSDLSLGSNFTCATRSSNGSVTCWGGGAERFNNVTERISFESVTTGSGLICGLISGNLSVMCWSPNNFSRIFLPFQDILPGPCVETSLCECGVYPRSDQLCSGSGSICSKCKISSPPPPPPPIESTPSPPSKTLTRGLLAFAIVGSVGAFAGICSVVYCLWTGAFLGKKKVHNSVQPTITRGGSSTRSSSSPPSRSLTIRRQGSRMFSMRRQRSGTSSMKHADRAEEFAFSELASATGNFSSDNKIGSGSFGVVYRGKLSDGREVAIKRGEVNAKMKKFQEKETAFDSEIAFLSRLHHKHLVRLVGYCEEREEKLLVYDYMKNGALYDHLHDRNNVEKHSSLVNSWKMRIKIALDAARGIENGGDVEEGCVPVHLVEYSVSAITVGELGRILDPRVGSPELGEGDAVELVAYTAMHCVNAEGRNRPTMTDIVGNLERALELCGDSHGSISSGICSIVSDIERD
;
A
#
# COMPACT_ATOMS: atom_id res chain seq x y z
N MET A 1 -0.81 40.75 69.05
CA MET A 1 -0.39 40.86 67.64
C MET A 1 0.56 39.71 67.35
N ILE A 2 0.13 38.68 66.62
CA ILE A 2 1.01 37.67 66.04
C ILE A 2 0.46 37.38 64.64
N THR A 3 1.28 37.60 63.62
CA THR A 3 0.96 37.37 62.21
C THR A 3 1.13 35.91 61.84
N SER A 4 0.09 35.26 61.31
CA SER A 4 0.21 33.93 60.69
C SER A 4 0.30 34.04 59.16
N THR A 5 1.41 33.57 58.60
CA THR A 5 1.62 33.41 57.17
C THR A 5 1.05 32.07 56.70
N PHE A 6 0.11 32.10 55.76
CA PHE A 6 -0.38 30.88 55.10
C PHE A 6 0.59 30.44 53.99
N PRO A 7 0.83 29.13 53.80
CA PRO A 7 1.78 28.64 52.80
C PRO A 7 1.18 28.64 51.37
N THR A 8 1.69 29.51 50.51
CA THR A 8 1.32 29.66 49.09
C THR A 8 1.86 28.55 48.16
N VAL A 9 2.23 27.39 48.70
CA VAL A 9 2.99 26.34 47.98
C VAL A 9 2.09 25.25 47.36
N ALA A 10 0.84 25.09 47.82
CA ALA A 10 -0.06 24.03 47.32
C ALA A 10 -0.73 24.34 45.97
N CYS A 11 -0.83 25.62 45.58
CA CYS A 11 -1.54 26.04 44.36
C CYS A 11 -0.65 26.01 43.10
N SER A 12 0.66 26.18 43.25
CA SER A 12 1.61 26.20 42.13
C SER A 12 1.86 24.80 41.57
N VAL A 13 1.88 23.75 42.41
CA VAL A 13 2.10 22.36 41.97
C VAL A 13 0.90 21.82 41.20
N THR A 14 -0.33 22.13 41.61
CA THR A 14 -1.55 21.68 40.91
C THR A 14 -1.73 22.39 39.56
N VAL A 15 -1.46 23.69 39.48
CA VAL A 15 -1.44 24.42 38.18
C VAL A 15 -0.32 23.91 37.28
N ALA A 16 0.87 23.59 37.80
CA ALA A 16 1.95 22.99 37.03
C ALA A 16 1.58 21.60 36.50
N VAL A 17 1.02 20.72 37.32
CA VAL A 17 0.62 19.35 36.89
C VAL A 17 -0.52 19.39 35.86
N ILE A 18 -1.51 20.28 36.01
CA ILE A 18 -2.58 20.45 35.01
C ILE A 18 -2.02 21.05 33.71
N SER A 19 -1.08 21.99 33.79
CA SER A 19 -0.42 22.55 32.60
C SER A 19 0.46 21.52 31.88
N ILE A 20 1.17 20.67 32.63
CA ILE A 20 1.99 19.58 32.07
C ILE A 20 1.09 18.50 31.45
N LEU A 21 -0.02 18.13 32.08
CA LEU A 21 -1.00 17.21 31.49
C LEU A 21 -1.69 17.80 30.24
N ALA A 22 -1.97 19.10 30.22
CA ALA A 22 -2.46 19.78 29.03
C ALA A 22 -1.40 19.78 27.91
N VAL A 23 -0.13 20.06 28.20
CA VAL A 23 0.97 20.01 27.21
C VAL A 23 1.25 18.59 26.71
N VAL A 24 1.02 17.56 27.53
CA VAL A 24 1.13 16.15 27.10
C VAL A 24 -0.07 15.69 26.25
N PHE A 25 -1.27 16.28 26.44
CA PHE A 25 -2.42 16.06 25.56
C PHE A 25 -2.44 16.96 24.32
N PHE A 26 -1.73 18.09 24.33
CA PHE A 26 -1.41 18.91 23.16
C PHE A 26 0.00 18.62 22.63
N LEU A 27 0.33 17.34 22.46
CA LEU A 27 1.22 16.99 21.35
C LEU A 27 0.57 17.53 20.08
N PRO A 28 1.28 18.30 19.22
CA PRO A 28 0.76 18.59 17.90
C PRO A 28 0.65 17.25 17.18
N ILE A 29 -0.58 16.75 17.06
CA ILE A 29 -0.92 15.73 16.07
C ILE A 29 -0.31 16.27 14.77
N PRO A 30 0.49 15.47 14.03
CA PRO A 30 1.00 15.90 12.74
C PRO A 30 -0.22 16.10 11.84
N ALA A 31 -0.70 17.34 11.83
CA ALA A 31 -1.81 17.83 11.03
C ALA A 31 -1.56 17.35 9.61
N ALA A 32 -2.54 16.78 8.89
CA ALA A 32 -2.42 16.07 7.62
C ALA A 32 -3.27 16.72 6.47
N ALA A 33 -2.80 16.92 5.23
CA ALA A 33 -3.52 17.69 4.19
C ALA A 33 -2.99 17.44 2.76
N LEU A 34 -3.87 17.20 1.81
CA LEU A 34 -3.62 16.22 0.75
C LEU A 34 -4.23 16.64 -0.60
N GLY A 35 -3.87 15.94 -1.67
CA GLY A 35 -3.94 16.52 -3.02
C GLY A 35 -4.51 15.61 -4.12
N SER A 36 -5.18 16.25 -5.07
CA SER A 36 -5.44 15.70 -6.40
C SER A 36 -4.17 15.82 -7.27
N GLY A 37 -4.06 14.96 -8.28
CA GLY A 37 -2.86 14.74 -9.06
C GLY A 37 -2.56 15.89 -10.03
N SER A 38 -1.27 16.20 -10.14
CA SER A 38 -0.74 17.29 -10.96
C SER A 38 0.66 16.92 -11.47
N THR A 39 1.40 17.86 -12.04
CA THR A 39 2.80 17.68 -12.41
C THR A 39 3.79 17.90 -11.25
N TYR A 40 3.33 18.40 -10.09
CA TYR A 40 4.16 18.63 -8.91
C TYR A 40 3.35 18.57 -7.60
N ALA A 41 3.85 17.83 -6.62
CA ALA A 41 3.16 17.57 -5.36
C ALA A 41 4.07 17.88 -4.16
N VAL A 42 3.48 18.43 -3.09
CA VAL A 42 4.14 18.61 -1.79
C VAL A 42 3.93 17.34 -0.97
N VAL A 43 5.01 16.60 -0.74
CA VAL A 43 4.99 15.38 0.07
C VAL A 43 4.80 15.71 1.53
N TYR A 44 3.89 14.97 2.13
CA TYR A 44 3.39 15.30 3.43
C TYR A 44 4.34 14.88 4.56
N GLY A 45 4.36 15.66 5.64
CA GLY A 45 5.16 15.42 6.85
C GLY A 45 6.68 15.58 6.67
N SER A 46 7.16 15.90 5.47
CA SER A 46 8.58 15.82 5.10
C SER A 46 9.17 17.07 4.45
N ASP A 47 8.40 18.17 4.32
CA ASP A 47 8.78 19.42 3.63
C ASP A 47 9.43 19.20 2.24
N THR A 48 9.09 18.08 1.60
CA THR A 48 9.68 17.64 0.33
C THR A 48 8.71 17.92 -0.81
N VAL A 49 9.19 18.49 -1.89
CA VAL A 49 8.38 18.78 -3.09
C VAL A 49 8.91 17.94 -4.23
N CYS A 50 8.03 17.23 -4.92
CA CYS A 50 8.37 16.39 -6.07
C CYS A 50 7.72 16.97 -7.33
N ALA A 51 8.40 16.93 -8.46
CA ALA A 51 7.93 17.48 -9.72
C ALA A 51 8.38 16.66 -10.93
N LEU A 52 7.60 16.76 -12.02
CA LEU A 52 7.95 16.25 -13.34
C LEU A 52 8.77 17.29 -14.10
N ILE A 53 10.01 16.94 -14.43
CA ILE A 53 10.94 17.85 -15.09
C ILE A 53 10.64 17.92 -16.59
N SER A 54 10.57 19.14 -17.13
CA SER A 54 10.34 19.38 -18.56
C SER A 54 11.64 19.32 -19.38
N GLY A 55 11.51 19.34 -20.71
CA GLY A 55 12.65 19.41 -21.64
C GLY A 55 13.51 18.14 -21.69
N GLN A 56 13.02 17.03 -21.14
CA GLN A 56 13.69 15.73 -21.13
C GLN A 56 12.81 14.68 -21.84
N PRO A 57 13.40 13.70 -22.57
CA PRO A 57 12.62 12.69 -23.28
C PRO A 57 11.83 11.78 -22.33
N THR A 58 12.31 11.60 -21.10
CA THR A 58 11.59 10.95 -20.01
C THR A 58 11.09 11.98 -19.00
N GLN A 59 9.76 12.05 -18.81
CA GLN A 59 9.13 12.91 -17.80
C GLN A 59 9.27 12.27 -16.41
N ARG A 60 10.52 12.21 -15.92
CA ARG A 60 10.89 11.60 -14.63
C ARG A 60 10.59 12.51 -13.45
N ILE A 61 10.41 11.89 -12.28
CA ILE A 61 10.15 12.60 -11.02
C ILE A 61 11.48 12.98 -10.35
N LEU A 62 11.62 14.26 -10.01
CA LEU A 62 12.67 14.77 -9.14
C LEU A 62 12.05 15.39 -7.88
N CYS A 63 12.58 15.04 -6.72
CA CYS A 63 12.16 15.55 -5.43
C CYS A 63 13.25 16.42 -4.80
N TYR A 64 12.84 17.44 -4.03
CA TYR A 64 13.73 18.31 -3.26
C TYR A 64 13.17 18.52 -1.86
N ASN A 65 13.98 18.25 -0.84
CA ASN A 65 13.62 18.53 0.54
C ASN A 65 13.96 19.99 0.86
N THR A 66 12.95 20.84 1.09
CA THR A 66 13.15 22.28 1.31
C THR A 66 13.84 22.60 2.64
N ARG A 67 13.71 21.72 3.64
CA ARG A 67 14.32 21.85 4.97
C ARG A 67 15.79 21.40 4.99
N LEU A 68 16.09 20.25 4.38
CA LEU A 68 17.44 19.66 4.31
C LEU A 68 18.27 20.18 3.12
N ARG A 69 17.63 20.82 2.14
CA ARG A 69 18.22 21.30 0.88
C ARG A 69 18.88 20.21 0.04
N THR A 70 18.28 19.02 0.02
CA THR A 70 18.78 17.84 -0.69
C THR A 70 17.88 17.44 -1.86
N ASN A 71 18.51 17.08 -2.98
CA ASN A 71 17.84 16.47 -4.13
C ASN A 71 17.66 14.96 -3.90
N LEU A 72 16.57 14.40 -4.42
CA LEU A 72 16.20 12.99 -4.34
C LEU A 72 15.58 12.58 -5.69
N THR A 73 16.24 11.68 -6.41
CA THR A 73 15.70 11.13 -7.68
C THR A 73 14.98 9.82 -7.39
N LEU A 74 13.80 9.61 -7.98
CA LEU A 74 13.04 8.38 -7.81
C LEU A 74 13.28 7.42 -8.99
N ASN A 75 13.46 6.13 -8.67
CA ASN A 75 13.58 5.06 -9.66
C ASN A 75 12.24 4.31 -9.82
N PRO A 76 11.88 3.82 -11.02
CA PRO A 76 12.70 3.82 -12.22
C PRO A 76 12.57 5.14 -13.00
N GLY A 77 13.56 5.46 -13.83
CA GLY A 77 13.60 6.66 -14.67
C GLY A 77 12.65 6.61 -15.88
N VAL A 78 11.38 6.29 -15.65
CA VAL A 78 10.32 6.24 -16.67
C VAL A 78 9.51 7.54 -16.68
N SER A 79 8.73 7.75 -17.76
CA SER A 79 7.83 8.89 -17.87
C SER A 79 6.55 8.73 -17.04
N PHE A 80 6.12 9.84 -16.44
CA PHE A 80 4.85 9.98 -15.71
C PHE A 80 4.01 11.13 -16.30
N SER A 81 2.69 11.00 -16.23
CA SER A 81 1.74 12.05 -16.64
C SER A 81 1.27 12.89 -15.45
N SER A 82 1.07 12.27 -14.28
CA SER A 82 0.66 12.95 -13.06
C SER A 82 1.25 12.30 -11.81
N ILE A 83 1.41 13.10 -10.76
CA ILE A 83 1.84 12.69 -9.42
C ILE A 83 0.96 13.33 -8.34
N ALA A 84 0.79 12.63 -7.22
CA ALA A 84 0.10 13.09 -6.03
C ALA A 84 0.79 12.51 -4.79
N ALA A 85 0.74 13.21 -3.66
CA ALA A 85 1.50 12.84 -2.46
C ALA A 85 0.62 12.60 -1.24
N GLY A 86 1.05 11.66 -0.41
CA GLY A 86 0.42 11.23 0.84
C GLY A 86 1.33 11.38 2.05
N GLU A 87 0.99 10.75 3.17
CA GLU A 87 1.77 10.85 4.41
C GLU A 87 3.15 10.17 4.31
N ASN A 88 4.20 10.94 4.00
CA ASN A 88 5.56 10.45 3.74
C ASN A 88 5.66 9.50 2.53
N PHE A 89 4.72 9.55 1.58
CA PHE A 89 4.77 8.79 0.32
C PHE A 89 4.34 9.63 -0.89
N LEU A 90 4.72 9.20 -2.09
CA LEU A 90 4.32 9.78 -3.37
C LEU A 90 3.76 8.67 -4.25
N CYS A 91 2.79 8.98 -5.10
CA CYS A 91 2.33 8.13 -6.18
C CYS A 91 2.37 8.88 -7.52
N GLY A 92 2.52 8.13 -8.62
CA GLY A 92 2.51 8.67 -9.97
C GLY A 92 1.91 7.72 -11.00
N ILE A 93 1.04 8.25 -11.86
CA ILE A 93 0.51 7.56 -13.03
C ILE A 93 1.58 7.65 -14.14
N ARG A 94 1.96 6.50 -14.70
CA ARG A 94 2.90 6.44 -15.84
C ARG A 94 2.26 7.08 -17.07
N SER A 95 3.05 7.76 -17.91
CA SER A 95 2.58 8.32 -19.18
C SER A 95 1.91 7.21 -20.01
N GLY A 96 0.67 7.44 -20.43
CA GLY A 96 -0.20 6.43 -21.05
C GLY A 96 -1.23 5.78 -20.11
N GLY A 97 -1.24 6.08 -18.81
CA GLY A 97 -2.34 5.69 -17.89
C GLY A 97 -2.37 4.23 -17.42
N TYR A 98 -1.63 3.33 -18.06
CA TYR A 98 -1.64 1.88 -17.82
C TYR A 98 -1.05 1.42 -16.47
N SER A 99 -0.43 2.29 -15.66
CA SER A 99 0.16 1.89 -14.37
C SER A 99 0.30 3.02 -13.35
N LEU A 100 0.11 2.67 -12.08
CA LEU A 100 0.32 3.53 -10.92
C LEU A 100 1.46 2.97 -10.07
N LEU A 101 2.50 3.78 -9.85
CA LEU A 101 3.64 3.46 -8.97
C LEU A 101 3.61 4.37 -7.74
N CYS A 102 4.02 3.87 -6.58
CA CYS A 102 4.16 4.65 -5.35
C CYS A 102 5.48 4.37 -4.61
N TRP A 103 6.04 5.37 -3.92
CA TRP A 103 7.29 5.29 -3.16
C TRP A 103 7.03 5.64 -1.69
N GLU A 104 7.37 4.71 -0.80
CA GLU A 104 7.18 4.82 0.65
C GLU A 104 8.40 5.39 1.37
N GLY A 105 8.18 6.24 2.38
CA GLY A 105 9.23 6.73 3.26
C GLY A 105 10.00 7.94 2.74
N ILE A 106 9.41 8.74 1.85
CA ILE A 106 10.00 9.99 1.37
C ILE A 106 10.26 10.94 2.54
N GLY A 107 11.47 11.51 2.57
CA GLY A 107 11.96 12.34 3.68
C GLY A 107 12.48 11.56 4.89
N ARG A 108 12.43 10.21 4.88
CA ARG A 108 12.97 9.35 5.94
C ARG A 108 13.96 8.30 5.43
N SER A 109 13.76 7.77 4.23
CA SER A 109 14.63 6.77 3.58
C SER A 109 15.36 7.36 2.37
N TYR A 110 16.63 6.98 2.21
CA TYR A 110 17.45 7.29 1.04
C TYR A 110 17.33 6.24 -0.08
N ALA A 111 16.82 5.04 0.23
CA ALA A 111 16.60 3.96 -0.72
C ALA A 111 15.09 3.75 -0.90
N LEU A 112 14.52 4.41 -1.90
CA LEU A 112 13.09 4.38 -2.19
C LEU A 112 12.82 3.39 -3.33
N ARG A 113 12.09 2.31 -3.03
CA ARG A 113 11.67 1.33 -4.03
C ARG A 113 10.25 1.61 -4.52
N PRO A 114 10.01 1.61 -5.85
CA PRO A 114 8.68 1.74 -6.41
C PRO A 114 7.84 0.50 -6.08
N LYS A 115 6.65 0.70 -5.52
CA LYS A 115 5.60 -0.32 -5.43
C LYS A 115 4.57 -0.04 -6.51
N ARG A 116 4.32 -1.02 -7.37
CA ARG A 116 3.21 -0.98 -8.34
C ARG A 116 1.89 -1.20 -7.59
N ILE A 117 1.00 -0.22 -7.63
CA ILE A 117 -0.36 -0.30 -7.04
C ILE A 117 -1.38 -0.70 -8.11
N TYR A 118 -1.12 -0.33 -9.36
CA TYR A 118 -1.98 -0.65 -10.49
C TYR A 118 -1.16 -0.99 -11.73
N TYR A 119 -1.66 -1.96 -12.50
CA TYR A 119 -1.29 -2.19 -13.89
C TYR A 119 -2.45 -2.91 -14.59
N ASP A 120 -2.85 -2.36 -15.72
CA ASP A 120 -3.94 -2.81 -16.58
C ASP A 120 -3.66 -2.21 -17.97
N ASP A 121 -3.69 -3.03 -19.00
CA ASP A 121 -3.40 -2.65 -20.39
C ASP A 121 -4.63 -2.16 -21.15
N ALA A 122 -5.84 -2.54 -20.70
CA ALA A 122 -7.10 -2.10 -21.28
C ALA A 122 -7.71 -0.90 -20.53
N VAL A 123 -7.59 -0.86 -19.20
CA VAL A 123 -8.27 0.14 -18.35
C VAL A 123 -7.29 1.20 -17.87
N LEU A 124 -7.21 2.31 -18.60
CA LEU A 124 -6.25 3.39 -18.33
C LEU A 124 -6.73 4.32 -17.21
N LEU A 125 -5.80 4.76 -16.35
CA LEU A 125 -6.07 5.81 -15.36
C LEU A 125 -5.84 7.20 -15.95
N GLU A 126 -6.71 8.14 -15.59
CA GLU A 126 -6.67 9.53 -16.07
C GLU A 126 -6.15 10.47 -14.98
N SER A 127 -6.96 10.68 -13.92
CA SER A 127 -6.59 11.51 -12.78
C SER A 127 -6.20 10.67 -11.56
N LEU A 128 -5.32 11.20 -10.71
CA LEU A 128 -4.90 10.61 -9.44
C LEU A 128 -5.40 11.47 -8.28
N SER A 129 -5.63 10.88 -7.12
CA SER A 129 -5.88 11.58 -5.87
C SER A 129 -5.32 10.75 -4.72
N VAL A 130 -4.56 11.37 -3.82
CA VAL A 130 -3.85 10.67 -2.74
C VAL A 130 -4.14 11.36 -1.41
N GLY A 131 -4.63 10.57 -0.45
CA GLY A 131 -4.86 10.98 0.94
C GLY A 131 -3.75 10.51 1.89
N ASP A 132 -4.02 10.51 3.19
CA ASP A 132 -3.04 10.17 4.24
C ASP A 132 -2.62 8.70 4.16
N GLY A 133 -3.54 7.83 3.70
CA GLY A 133 -3.23 6.46 3.32
C GLY A 133 -3.95 5.96 2.09
N GLN A 134 -5.14 6.47 1.76
CA GLN A 134 -5.93 6.07 0.61
C GLN A 134 -5.41 6.66 -0.70
N ILE A 135 -5.57 5.91 -1.78
CA ILE A 135 -5.26 6.37 -3.14
C ILE A 135 -6.50 6.11 -4.00
N CYS A 136 -6.92 7.07 -4.81
CA CYS A 136 -8.03 6.93 -5.74
C CYS A 136 -7.63 7.49 -7.12
N ALA A 137 -8.23 6.98 -8.19
CA ALA A 137 -8.01 7.47 -9.55
C ALA A 137 -9.29 7.36 -10.39
N THR A 138 -9.52 8.32 -11.29
CA THR A 138 -10.53 8.19 -12.35
C THR A 138 -10.00 7.30 -13.47
N VAL A 139 -10.89 6.58 -14.13
CA VAL A 139 -10.59 5.69 -15.25
C VAL A 139 -10.96 6.39 -16.57
N ASN A 140 -9.98 6.58 -17.45
CA ASN A 140 -10.14 7.29 -18.72
C ASN A 140 -11.31 6.73 -19.55
N GLY A 141 -12.10 7.63 -20.16
CA GLY A 141 -13.26 7.27 -20.96
C GLY A 141 -14.44 6.70 -20.16
N THR A 142 -14.40 6.77 -18.84
CA THR A 142 -15.49 6.32 -17.96
C THR A 142 -15.64 7.25 -16.75
N ASP A 143 -16.81 7.26 -16.13
CA ASP A 143 -17.02 7.98 -14.88
C ASP A 143 -16.49 7.22 -13.64
N ALA A 144 -15.87 6.05 -13.83
CA ALA A 144 -15.56 5.12 -12.74
C ALA A 144 -14.32 5.54 -11.94
N VAL A 145 -14.35 5.29 -10.64
CA VAL A 145 -13.24 5.55 -9.72
C VAL A 145 -12.73 4.24 -9.12
N LYS A 146 -11.43 3.99 -9.26
CA LYS A 146 -10.73 2.90 -8.58
C LYS A 146 -10.02 3.47 -7.36
N CYS A 147 -10.15 2.82 -6.19
CA CYS A 147 -9.45 3.20 -4.96
C CYS A 147 -8.69 2.01 -4.36
N TRP A 148 -7.59 2.31 -3.65
CA TRP A 148 -6.68 1.37 -3.02
C TRP A 148 -6.31 1.81 -1.59
N ARG A 149 -5.76 0.88 -0.81
CA ARG A 149 -5.26 1.01 0.59
C ARG A 149 -6.30 1.28 1.69
N ASP A 150 -7.39 1.98 1.41
CA ASP A 150 -8.61 1.91 2.23
C ASP A 150 -9.57 0.87 1.63
N ASP A 151 -10.64 0.53 2.35
CA ASP A 151 -11.66 -0.43 1.94
C ASP A 151 -12.34 0.01 0.62
N PRO A 152 -12.12 -0.68 -0.51
CA PRO A 152 -12.67 -0.27 -1.80
C PRO A 152 -14.19 -0.32 -1.86
N SER A 153 -14.85 -1.09 -0.97
CA SER A 153 -16.31 -1.20 -0.93
C SER A 153 -17.02 0.07 -0.49
N LYS A 154 -16.28 1.01 0.12
CA LYS A 154 -16.79 2.33 0.55
C LYS A 154 -16.83 3.37 -0.56
N ALA A 155 -16.09 3.17 -1.64
CA ALA A 155 -16.12 4.10 -2.77
C ALA A 155 -17.51 4.05 -3.46
N PRO A 156 -18.07 5.19 -3.89
CA PRO A 156 -19.32 5.21 -4.65
C PRO A 156 -19.24 4.32 -5.89
N ARG A 157 -20.30 3.54 -6.14
CA ARG A 157 -20.49 2.80 -7.41
C ARG A 157 -21.06 3.68 -8.52
N GLU A 158 -21.34 4.94 -8.22
CA GLU A 158 -21.83 5.95 -9.17
C GLU A 158 -20.66 6.70 -9.80
N GLY A 159 -20.86 7.17 -11.02
CA GLY A 159 -19.87 7.96 -11.74
C GLY A 159 -19.53 9.30 -11.08
N LEU A 160 -18.23 9.65 -11.06
CA LEU A 160 -17.71 10.88 -10.46
C LEU A 160 -16.91 11.70 -11.48
N LEU A 161 -17.24 12.99 -11.62
CA LEU A 161 -16.55 13.97 -12.49
C LEU A 161 -15.13 14.28 -12.00
N SER A 162 -14.93 14.23 -10.68
CA SER A 162 -13.66 14.58 -10.03
C SER A 162 -13.58 13.92 -8.66
N VAL A 163 -12.36 13.69 -8.18
CA VAL A 163 -12.06 13.14 -6.86
C VAL A 163 -10.95 13.94 -6.19
N SER A 164 -11.11 14.20 -4.91
CA SER A 164 -10.08 14.76 -4.05
C SER A 164 -10.05 14.04 -2.69
N SER A 165 -8.85 13.79 -2.17
CA SER A 165 -8.60 12.94 -1.01
C SER A 165 -7.95 13.75 0.10
N GLY A 166 -8.63 13.80 1.25
CA GLY A 166 -8.17 14.42 2.48
C GLY A 166 -7.74 13.38 3.52
N VAL A 167 -7.74 13.76 4.80
CA VAL A 167 -7.30 12.86 5.89
C VAL A 167 -8.41 11.97 6.39
N GLY A 168 -8.32 10.67 6.11
CA GLY A 168 -9.31 9.67 6.48
C GLY A 168 -10.62 9.76 5.70
N PHE A 169 -10.71 10.64 4.70
CA PHE A 169 -11.86 10.77 3.80
C PHE A 169 -11.44 11.18 2.38
N SER A 170 -12.23 10.80 1.39
CA SER A 170 -12.19 11.37 0.04
C SER A 170 -13.59 11.86 -0.33
N CYS A 171 -13.65 12.85 -1.22
CA CYS A 171 -14.89 13.35 -1.79
C CYS A 171 -14.79 13.41 -3.31
N GLY A 172 -15.92 13.31 -3.99
CA GLY A 172 -16.03 13.51 -5.43
C GLY A 172 -17.37 14.12 -5.81
N VAL A 173 -17.47 14.64 -7.03
CA VAL A 173 -18.69 15.24 -7.57
C VAL A 173 -19.41 14.24 -8.48
N SER A 174 -20.66 13.91 -8.20
CA SER A 174 -21.48 12.99 -9.03
C SER A 174 -21.75 13.56 -10.43
N VAL A 175 -21.54 12.72 -11.45
CA VAL A 175 -21.90 13.01 -12.86
C VAL A 175 -23.41 13.12 -13.04
N ARG A 176 -24.20 12.43 -12.23
CA ARG A 176 -25.66 12.34 -12.38
C ARG A 176 -26.38 13.62 -11.93
N ASN A 177 -25.87 14.29 -10.90
CA ASN A 177 -26.61 15.37 -10.22
C ASN A 177 -25.72 16.50 -9.68
N ASN A 178 -24.42 16.50 -9.94
CA ASN A 178 -23.45 17.50 -9.48
C ASN A 178 -23.41 17.67 -7.94
N ARG A 179 -23.85 16.67 -7.16
CA ARG A 179 -23.75 16.68 -5.69
C ARG A 179 -22.44 16.05 -5.24
N VAL A 180 -21.95 16.48 -4.07
CA VAL A 180 -20.75 15.90 -3.46
C VAL A 180 -21.10 14.57 -2.79
N LEU A 181 -20.29 13.55 -3.03
CA LEU A 181 -20.30 12.26 -2.33
C LEU A 181 -18.95 12.12 -1.59
N CYS A 182 -18.97 11.78 -0.29
CA CYS A 182 -17.77 11.62 0.52
C CYS A 182 -17.76 10.28 1.28
N TRP A 183 -16.61 9.61 1.27
CA TRP A 183 -16.39 8.28 1.85
C TRP A 183 -15.03 8.20 2.55
N GLY A 184 -14.79 7.13 3.31
CA GLY A 184 -13.45 6.81 3.80
C GLY A 184 -13.40 6.08 5.13
N LYS A 185 -12.28 6.24 5.83
CA LYS A 185 -11.97 5.60 7.11
C LYS A 185 -12.73 6.23 8.29
N ASP A 186 -13.01 7.52 8.21
CA ASP A 186 -13.82 8.27 9.19
C ASP A 186 -15.20 8.62 8.58
N PRO A 187 -16.22 7.75 8.73
CA PRO A 187 -17.54 7.98 8.16
C PRO A 187 -18.31 9.12 8.87
N VAL A 188 -17.90 9.51 10.08
CA VAL A 188 -18.53 10.64 10.78
C VAL A 188 -18.07 11.94 10.16
N LYS A 189 -16.76 12.12 9.95
CA LYS A 189 -16.20 13.27 9.25
C LYS A 189 -16.67 13.33 7.79
N SER A 190 -16.60 12.23 7.04
CA SER A 190 -17.02 12.22 5.63
C SER A 190 -18.52 12.51 5.48
N GLY A 191 -19.36 11.93 6.35
CA GLY A 191 -20.80 12.20 6.38
C GLY A 191 -21.13 13.64 6.71
N GLN A 192 -20.50 14.24 7.73
CA GLN A 192 -20.71 15.65 8.09
C GLN A 192 -20.36 16.61 6.95
N ILE A 193 -19.24 16.36 6.25
CA ILE A 193 -18.84 17.16 5.08
C ILE A 193 -19.86 17.01 3.95
N GLN A 194 -20.28 15.78 3.63
CA GLN A 194 -21.28 15.51 2.60
C GLN A 194 -22.63 16.19 2.90
N THR A 195 -23.14 16.09 4.14
CA THR A 195 -24.40 16.76 4.54
C THR A 195 -24.30 18.28 4.42
N GLY A 196 -23.13 18.89 4.64
CA GLY A 196 -22.92 20.31 4.40
C GLY A 196 -23.20 20.70 2.94
N PHE A 197 -22.66 19.93 2.00
CA PHE A 197 -22.86 20.12 0.55
C PHE A 197 -24.23 19.63 0.03
N GLU A 198 -25.12 19.11 0.87
CA GLU A 198 -26.35 18.45 0.41
C GLU A 198 -27.22 19.35 -0.47
N ASN A 199 -27.32 20.64 -0.14
CA ASN A 199 -28.11 21.64 -0.87
C ASN A 199 -27.30 22.44 -1.90
N GLN A 200 -26.17 21.92 -2.37
CA GLN A 200 -25.26 22.60 -3.30
C GLN A 200 -24.99 21.76 -4.55
N THR A 201 -24.83 22.42 -5.70
CA THR A 201 -24.38 21.79 -6.95
C THR A 201 -22.96 22.23 -7.26
N MET A 202 -22.02 21.30 -7.14
CA MET A 202 -20.58 21.54 -7.24
C MET A 202 -20.07 21.19 -8.64
N VAL A 203 -19.07 21.92 -9.11
CA VAL A 203 -18.30 21.60 -10.33
C VAL A 203 -16.93 21.04 -9.95
N THR A 204 -16.32 21.59 -8.91
CA THR A 204 -15.05 21.12 -8.35
C THR A 204 -15.17 20.81 -6.87
N ILE A 205 -14.31 19.92 -6.37
CA ILE A 205 -14.15 19.66 -4.94
C ILE A 205 -12.66 19.39 -4.64
N SER A 206 -12.18 20.00 -3.56
CA SER A 206 -10.84 19.81 -3.01
C SER A 206 -10.96 19.46 -1.53
N ALA A 207 -10.22 18.45 -1.08
CA ALA A 207 -10.30 17.93 0.29
C ALA A 207 -9.02 18.26 1.10
N GLY A 208 -9.17 18.83 2.29
CA GLY A 208 -8.09 19.09 3.24
C GLY A 208 -8.09 18.08 4.40
N GLU A 209 -7.55 18.49 5.54
CA GLU A 209 -7.49 17.65 6.76
C GLU A 209 -8.86 17.28 7.34
N SER A 210 -9.69 18.31 7.41
CA SER A 210 -10.86 18.38 8.29
C SER A 210 -11.96 19.25 7.71
N HIS A 211 -11.78 19.67 6.46
CA HIS A 211 -12.69 20.47 5.66
C HIS A 211 -12.52 20.12 4.19
N ALA A 212 -13.56 20.39 3.41
CA ALA A 212 -13.50 20.38 1.95
C ALA A 212 -14.11 21.67 1.41
N CYS A 213 -13.58 22.14 0.28
CA CYS A 213 -14.03 23.34 -0.41
C CYS A 213 -14.13 23.07 -1.91
N GLY A 214 -15.03 23.75 -2.59
CA GLY A 214 -15.21 23.61 -4.03
C GLY A 214 -15.81 24.86 -4.65
N LEU A 215 -15.85 24.90 -5.98
CA LEU A 215 -16.59 25.89 -6.74
C LEU A 215 -17.93 25.29 -7.18
N ASN A 216 -19.01 26.01 -6.92
CA ASN A 216 -20.35 25.61 -7.35
C ASN A 216 -20.59 25.96 -8.84
N SER A 217 -21.72 25.53 -9.39
CA SER A 217 -22.15 25.84 -10.77
C SER A 217 -22.33 27.34 -11.07
N THR A 218 -22.42 28.20 -10.04
CA THR A 218 -22.46 29.66 -10.21
C THR A 218 -21.08 30.33 -10.11
N GLY A 219 -19.99 29.57 -9.92
CA GLY A 219 -18.63 30.08 -9.71
C GLY A 219 -18.37 30.57 -8.28
N SER A 220 -19.25 30.29 -7.34
CA SER A 220 -19.11 30.67 -5.92
C SER A 220 -18.32 29.61 -5.15
N LEU A 221 -17.43 30.06 -4.27
CA LEU A 221 -16.66 29.20 -3.37
C LEU A 221 -17.52 28.76 -2.18
N ILE A 222 -17.61 27.46 -1.95
CA ILE A 222 -18.35 26.85 -0.85
C ILE A 222 -17.42 25.91 -0.06
N CYS A 223 -17.45 25.98 1.26
CA CYS A 223 -16.60 25.20 2.16
C CYS A 223 -17.39 24.62 3.34
N PHE A 224 -17.13 23.37 3.73
CA PHE A 224 -17.69 22.72 4.91
C PHE A 224 -16.67 21.91 5.70
N GLY A 225 -16.89 21.76 7.00
CA GLY A 225 -16.02 21.03 7.94
C GLY A 225 -15.61 21.88 9.13
N ARG A 226 -14.40 21.65 9.64
CA ARG A 226 -13.81 22.37 10.79
C ARG A 226 -13.42 23.80 10.39
N ASN A 227 -13.68 24.77 11.27
CA ASN A 227 -13.40 26.20 11.04
C ASN A 227 -12.66 26.90 12.20
N GLU A 228 -12.06 26.15 13.12
CA GLU A 228 -11.40 26.66 14.34
C GLU A 228 -10.27 27.67 14.05
N SER A 229 -9.63 27.56 12.88
CA SER A 229 -8.55 28.44 12.44
C SER A 229 -9.01 29.42 11.35
N GLY A 230 -10.31 29.48 11.04
CA GLY A 230 -10.86 30.34 9.99
C GLY A 230 -10.71 29.81 8.57
N GLN A 231 -10.39 28.52 8.36
CA GLN A 231 -10.16 27.93 7.03
C GLN A 231 -11.36 27.96 6.07
N LEU A 232 -12.59 28.14 6.58
CA LEU A 232 -13.80 28.31 5.77
C LEU A 232 -14.17 29.79 5.56
N ASN A 233 -13.50 30.72 6.25
CA ASN A 233 -13.78 32.15 6.20
C ASN A 233 -13.11 32.80 4.98
N ALA A 234 -13.49 32.34 3.79
CA ALA A 234 -12.97 32.88 2.53
C ALA A 234 -13.26 34.39 2.42
N PRO A 235 -12.31 35.20 1.90
CA PRO A 235 -12.56 36.63 1.67
C PRO A 235 -13.76 36.82 0.74
N SER A 236 -14.71 37.66 1.15
CA SER A 236 -15.91 37.97 0.37
C SER A 236 -15.57 38.38 -1.06
N GLY A 237 -16.15 37.68 -2.03
CA GLY A 237 -15.85 37.86 -3.44
C GLY A 237 -17.10 37.74 -4.31
N GLN A 238 -17.00 38.28 -5.53
CA GLN A 238 -17.96 37.99 -6.58
C GLN A 238 -17.81 36.53 -7.05
N PRO A 239 -18.84 35.93 -7.67
CA PRO A 239 -18.68 34.63 -8.31
C PRO A 239 -17.59 34.66 -9.39
N TYR A 240 -16.94 33.52 -9.63
CA TYR A 240 -15.78 33.35 -10.52
C TYR A 240 -14.50 34.10 -10.10
N LEU A 241 -14.43 34.66 -8.89
CA LEU A 241 -13.21 35.29 -8.36
C LEU A 241 -12.00 34.33 -8.33
N TYR A 242 -12.25 33.05 -8.05
CA TYR A 242 -11.24 32.01 -7.95
C TYR A 242 -11.44 30.95 -9.05
N SER A 243 -10.33 30.42 -9.55
CA SER A 243 -10.27 29.41 -10.62
C SER A 243 -9.81 28.04 -10.13
N ASP A 244 -9.12 27.99 -8.99
CA ASP A 244 -8.47 26.80 -8.45
C ASP A 244 -8.34 26.91 -6.92
N LEU A 245 -8.35 25.77 -6.21
CA LEU A 245 -8.39 25.67 -4.75
C LEU A 245 -7.44 24.58 -4.23
N SER A 246 -6.61 24.93 -3.25
CA SER A 246 -5.71 24.00 -2.56
C SER A 246 -5.81 24.15 -1.04
N LEU A 247 -6.02 23.04 -0.34
CA LEU A 247 -6.36 23.03 1.09
C LEU A 247 -5.21 22.48 1.92
N GLY A 248 -4.84 23.23 2.96
CA GLY A 248 -3.88 22.81 3.97
C GLY A 248 -4.55 22.15 5.18
N SER A 249 -3.78 22.04 6.26
CA SER A 249 -4.23 21.49 7.54
C SER A 249 -5.35 22.31 8.21
N ASN A 250 -5.12 23.61 8.29
CA ASN A 250 -5.96 24.59 8.98
C ASN A 250 -6.13 25.91 8.21
N PHE A 251 -5.84 25.88 6.90
CA PHE A 251 -5.94 27.01 5.99
C PHE A 251 -6.41 26.55 4.60
N THR A 252 -6.85 27.50 3.79
CA THR A 252 -7.24 27.29 2.39
C THR A 252 -6.56 28.36 1.52
N CYS A 253 -6.10 27.97 0.34
CA CYS A 253 -5.52 28.86 -0.67
C CYS A 253 -6.31 28.74 -1.97
N ALA A 254 -6.43 29.86 -2.69
CA ALA A 254 -7.13 29.92 -3.97
C ALA A 254 -6.40 30.82 -4.97
N THR A 255 -6.41 30.41 -6.24
CA THR A 255 -5.82 31.17 -7.35
C THR A 255 -6.88 32.08 -7.98
N ARG A 256 -6.63 33.39 -8.03
CA ARG A 256 -7.57 34.36 -8.62
C ARG A 256 -7.63 34.24 -10.14
N SER A 257 -8.83 34.14 -10.69
CA SER A 257 -9.08 33.98 -12.13
C SER A 257 -8.59 35.15 -12.98
N SER A 258 -8.51 36.36 -12.41
CA SER A 258 -8.22 37.59 -13.15
C SER A 258 -6.73 37.86 -13.38
N ASN A 259 -5.85 37.36 -12.51
CA ASN A 259 -4.42 37.67 -12.55
C ASN A 259 -3.50 36.51 -12.13
N GLY A 260 -4.04 35.33 -11.77
CA GLY A 260 -3.27 34.18 -11.29
C GLY A 260 -2.61 34.39 -9.91
N SER A 261 -2.93 35.46 -9.18
CA SER A 261 -2.36 35.67 -7.83
C SER A 261 -3.06 34.77 -6.80
N VAL A 262 -2.28 34.24 -5.86
CA VAL A 262 -2.79 33.33 -4.82
C VAL A 262 -3.22 34.13 -3.58
N THR A 263 -4.45 33.88 -3.12
CA THR A 263 -5.00 34.38 -1.85
C THR A 263 -5.22 33.19 -0.92
N CYS A 264 -4.63 33.23 0.28
CA CYS A 264 -4.82 32.23 1.33
C CYS A 264 -5.53 32.84 2.56
N TRP A 265 -6.23 32.01 3.32
CA TRP A 265 -6.90 32.39 4.57
C TRP A 265 -6.97 31.25 5.57
N GLY A 266 -7.03 31.62 6.84
CA GLY A 266 -7.04 30.70 7.97
C GLY A 266 -5.62 30.28 8.38
N GLY A 267 -5.46 29.85 9.62
CA GLY A 267 -4.21 29.29 10.13
C GLY A 267 -3.00 30.24 10.12
N GLY A 268 -3.20 31.55 9.91
CA GLY A 268 -2.12 32.52 9.74
C GLY A 268 -1.63 32.68 8.29
N ALA A 269 -2.18 31.92 7.33
CA ALA A 269 -1.75 31.93 5.94
C ALA A 269 -2.05 33.26 5.23
N GLU A 270 -3.06 34.01 5.69
CA GLU A 270 -3.43 35.33 5.15
C GLU A 270 -2.29 36.36 5.22
N ARG A 271 -1.34 36.17 6.14
CA ARG A 271 -0.15 37.03 6.31
C ARG A 271 0.77 37.05 5.09
N PHE A 272 0.63 36.08 4.19
CA PHE A 272 1.47 35.92 2.99
C PHE A 272 0.85 36.47 1.71
N ASN A 273 -0.41 36.92 1.73
CA ASN A 273 -1.10 37.40 0.54
C ASN A 273 -0.40 38.61 -0.12
N ASN A 274 0.18 39.51 0.68
CA ASN A 274 0.97 40.65 0.18
C ASN A 274 2.28 40.21 -0.50
N VAL A 275 2.77 39.01 -0.19
CA VAL A 275 4.01 38.44 -0.74
C VAL A 275 3.74 37.85 -2.13
N THR A 276 2.53 37.33 -2.37
CA THR A 276 2.10 36.70 -3.64
C THR A 276 1.36 37.65 -4.59
N GLU A 277 0.88 38.81 -4.13
CA GLU A 277 0.00 39.73 -4.88
C GLU A 277 0.50 40.12 -6.30
N ARG A 278 1.82 40.22 -6.49
CA ARG A 278 2.45 40.59 -7.77
C ARG A 278 3.07 39.41 -8.54
N ILE A 279 2.75 38.17 -8.15
CA ILE A 279 3.22 36.95 -8.80
C ILE A 279 2.00 36.22 -9.36
N SER A 280 2.06 35.88 -10.64
CA SER A 280 1.04 35.07 -11.33
C SER A 280 1.47 33.60 -11.33
N PHE A 281 0.56 32.72 -10.95
CA PHE A 281 0.79 31.28 -10.85
C PHE A 281 -0.16 30.51 -11.78
N GLU A 282 0.37 29.47 -12.44
CA GLU A 282 -0.44 28.51 -13.21
C GLU A 282 -1.32 27.67 -12.26
N SER A 283 -0.79 27.35 -11.09
CA SER A 283 -1.39 26.45 -10.10
C SER A 283 -0.74 26.64 -8.73
N VAL A 284 -1.42 26.18 -7.70
CA VAL A 284 -0.90 26.11 -6.33
C VAL A 284 -1.23 24.75 -5.73
N THR A 285 -0.28 24.16 -5.00
CA THR A 285 -0.51 22.94 -4.22
C THR A 285 -0.03 23.15 -2.79
N THR A 286 -0.70 22.51 -1.84
CA THR A 286 -0.47 22.64 -0.40
C THR A 286 -0.09 21.29 0.20
N GLY A 287 0.88 21.30 1.10
CA GLY A 287 1.08 20.26 2.10
C GLY A 287 0.66 20.77 3.48
N SER A 288 1.43 20.44 4.52
CA SER A 288 1.00 20.62 5.91
C SER A 288 0.85 22.07 6.35
N GLY A 289 1.97 22.77 6.25
CA GLY A 289 2.07 24.22 6.36
C GLY A 289 2.97 24.78 5.26
N LEU A 290 3.28 23.98 4.23
CA LEU A 290 4.07 24.39 3.08
C LEU A 290 3.13 24.57 1.88
N ILE A 291 3.21 25.73 1.26
CA ILE A 291 2.42 26.15 0.10
C ILE A 291 3.40 26.32 -1.06
N CYS A 292 3.14 25.73 -2.22
CA CYS A 292 4.02 25.82 -3.38
C CYS A 292 3.22 26.16 -4.65
N GLY A 293 3.63 27.22 -5.34
CA GLY A 293 3.03 27.68 -6.59
C GLY A 293 3.99 27.57 -7.76
N LEU A 294 3.48 27.18 -8.93
CA LEU A 294 4.20 27.18 -10.20
C LEU A 294 4.02 28.55 -10.88
N ILE A 295 5.11 29.29 -11.12
CA ILE A 295 5.04 30.67 -11.65
C ILE A 295 4.85 30.67 -13.16
N SER A 296 3.81 31.37 -13.65
CA SER A 296 3.44 31.41 -15.08
C SER A 296 4.52 31.92 -16.02
N GLY A 297 5.32 32.90 -15.59
CA GLY A 297 6.30 33.55 -16.45
C GLY A 297 7.58 32.74 -16.72
N ASN A 298 7.91 31.75 -15.88
CA ASN A 298 9.19 31.03 -15.94
C ASN A 298 9.14 29.56 -15.48
N LEU A 299 7.96 29.02 -15.16
CA LEU A 299 7.76 27.62 -14.75
C LEU A 299 8.63 27.16 -13.56
N SER A 300 9.11 28.12 -12.76
CA SER A 300 9.81 27.84 -11.50
C SER A 300 8.80 27.65 -10.37
N VAL A 301 9.09 26.72 -9.45
CA VAL A 301 8.28 26.54 -8.24
C VAL A 301 8.83 27.39 -7.10
N MET A 302 7.96 28.25 -6.57
CA MET A 302 8.20 29.01 -5.35
C MET A 302 7.35 28.43 -4.22
N CYS A 303 7.97 28.16 -3.08
CA CYS A 303 7.31 27.70 -1.88
C CYS A 303 7.42 28.72 -0.73
N TRP A 304 6.41 28.75 0.13
CA TRP A 304 6.32 29.59 1.32
C TRP A 304 5.51 28.88 2.42
N SER A 305 5.60 29.36 3.66
CA SER A 305 4.90 28.74 4.80
C SER A 305 4.39 29.81 5.76
N PRO A 306 3.17 29.70 6.34
CA PRO A 306 2.68 30.63 7.37
C PRO A 306 3.65 30.81 8.56
N ASN A 307 4.50 29.81 8.82
CA ASN A 307 5.47 29.79 9.90
C ASN A 307 6.86 30.33 9.52
N ASN A 308 7.14 30.61 8.24
CA ASN A 308 8.43 31.10 7.77
C ASN A 308 8.26 32.08 6.58
N PHE A 309 8.59 33.35 6.82
CA PHE A 309 8.46 34.44 5.84
C PHE A 309 9.42 34.38 4.64
N SER A 310 10.30 33.39 4.58
CA SER A 310 11.24 33.19 3.48
C SER A 310 10.55 32.59 2.25
N ARG A 311 10.73 33.21 1.08
CA ARG A 311 10.43 32.57 -0.22
C ARG A 311 11.51 31.54 -0.52
N ILE A 312 11.11 30.30 -0.80
CA ILE A 312 12.01 29.20 -1.17
C ILE A 312 11.78 28.90 -2.64
N PHE A 313 12.73 29.28 -3.50
CA PHE A 313 12.73 28.82 -4.90
C PHE A 313 13.37 27.44 -4.95
N LEU A 314 12.71 26.49 -5.62
CA LEU A 314 13.25 25.14 -5.76
C LEU A 314 14.33 25.12 -6.85
N PRO A 315 15.45 24.41 -6.67
CA PRO A 315 16.57 24.39 -7.62
C PRO A 315 16.30 23.48 -8.85
N PHE A 316 15.04 23.36 -9.24
CA PHE A 316 14.62 22.59 -10.39
C PHE A 316 14.85 23.38 -11.69
N GLN A 317 14.94 22.66 -12.80
CA GLN A 317 14.70 23.23 -14.13
C GLN A 317 13.19 23.54 -14.30
N ASP A 318 12.81 24.15 -15.42
CA ASP A 318 11.41 24.36 -15.81
C ASP A 318 10.58 23.08 -15.57
N ILE A 319 9.48 23.20 -14.83
CA ILE A 319 8.55 22.10 -14.53
C ILE A 319 7.40 22.12 -15.53
N LEU A 320 6.88 20.93 -15.88
CA LEU A 320 5.72 20.81 -16.75
C LEU A 320 4.49 21.53 -16.12
N PRO A 321 3.82 22.49 -16.79
CA PRO A 321 2.58 23.09 -16.30
C PRO A 321 1.35 22.18 -16.43
N GLY A 322 1.46 21.08 -17.17
CA GLY A 322 0.44 20.04 -17.32
C GLY A 322 1.02 18.79 -17.97
N PRO A 323 0.24 17.69 -18.06
CA PRO A 323 0.68 16.46 -18.71
C PRO A 323 0.94 16.69 -20.21
N CYS A 324 1.93 15.96 -20.75
CA CYS A 324 2.12 15.83 -22.20
C CYS A 324 1.12 14.81 -22.75
N VAL A 325 0.23 15.26 -23.62
CA VAL A 325 -0.83 14.47 -24.26
C VAL A 325 -0.81 14.67 -25.77
N GLU A 326 -1.63 13.93 -26.52
CA GLU A 326 -1.80 14.16 -27.95
C GLU A 326 -2.47 15.52 -28.22
N THR A 327 -1.96 16.25 -29.23
CA THR A 327 -2.43 17.60 -29.59
C THR A 327 -3.92 17.65 -29.93
N SER A 328 -4.47 16.55 -30.45
CA SER A 328 -5.89 16.33 -30.76
C SER A 328 -6.82 16.45 -29.55
N LEU A 329 -6.32 16.20 -28.33
CA LEU A 329 -7.11 16.20 -27.09
C LEU A 329 -7.25 17.60 -26.46
N CYS A 330 -6.53 18.61 -26.97
CA CYS A 330 -6.51 19.95 -26.38
C CYS A 330 -7.64 20.85 -26.91
N GLU A 331 -8.86 20.65 -26.44
CA GLU A 331 -10.05 21.44 -26.83
C GLU A 331 -9.85 22.97 -26.73
N CYS A 332 -9.16 23.43 -25.69
CA CYS A 332 -8.91 24.85 -25.41
C CYS A 332 -7.54 25.35 -25.92
N GLY A 333 -6.94 24.62 -26.87
CA GLY A 333 -5.68 24.96 -27.51
C GLY A 333 -4.43 24.48 -26.76
N VAL A 334 -3.28 24.61 -27.42
CA VAL A 334 -1.98 24.15 -26.91
C VAL A 334 -1.30 25.23 -26.06
N TYR A 335 -0.62 24.84 -24.99
CA TYR A 335 0.16 25.73 -24.12
C TYR A 335 1.44 26.22 -24.84
N PRO A 336 1.85 27.49 -24.70
CA PRO A 336 3.06 28.00 -25.36
C PRO A 336 4.33 27.19 -25.02
N ARG A 337 5.18 26.92 -26.02
CA ARG A 337 6.42 26.10 -25.89
C ARG A 337 6.19 24.65 -25.46
N SER A 338 4.98 24.09 -25.63
CA SER A 338 4.68 22.68 -25.31
C SER A 338 5.62 21.69 -25.99
N ASP A 339 6.01 21.95 -27.23
CA ASP A 339 6.97 21.19 -28.02
C ASP A 339 8.32 21.04 -27.30
N GLN A 340 8.84 22.17 -26.77
CA GLN A 340 10.08 22.19 -26.01
C GLN A 340 9.91 21.53 -24.64
N LEU A 341 8.80 21.84 -23.94
CA LEU A 341 8.53 21.33 -22.58
C LEU A 341 8.32 19.81 -22.57
N CYS A 342 7.65 19.26 -23.57
CA CYS A 342 7.43 17.82 -23.75
C CYS A 342 8.55 17.08 -24.49
N SER A 343 9.64 17.76 -24.87
CA SER A 343 10.74 17.17 -25.64
C SER A 343 10.25 16.50 -26.94
N GLY A 344 9.29 17.12 -27.63
CA GLY A 344 8.63 16.60 -28.83
C GLY A 344 7.61 15.47 -28.59
N SER A 345 7.47 14.94 -27.37
CA SER A 345 6.63 13.78 -27.05
C SER A 345 5.17 14.16 -26.72
N GLY A 346 4.59 15.11 -27.48
CA GLY A 346 3.21 15.57 -27.32
C GLY A 346 3.06 17.08 -27.10
N SER A 347 1.90 17.47 -26.59
CA SER A 347 1.50 18.85 -26.31
C SER A 347 0.89 18.97 -24.91
N ILE A 348 1.03 20.13 -24.27
CA ILE A 348 0.33 20.44 -23.01
C ILE A 348 -0.91 21.26 -23.38
N CYS A 349 -2.07 20.93 -22.81
CA CYS A 349 -3.30 21.66 -23.09
C CYS A 349 -3.38 22.96 -22.26
N SER A 350 -3.80 24.04 -22.90
CA SER A 350 -4.13 25.30 -22.23
C SER A 350 -5.41 25.18 -21.42
N LYS A 351 -5.43 25.76 -20.22
CA LYS A 351 -6.66 25.87 -19.41
C LYS A 351 -7.71 26.69 -20.16
N CYS A 352 -8.93 26.17 -20.26
CA CYS A 352 -10.06 26.88 -20.83
C CYS A 352 -10.32 28.18 -20.07
N LYS A 353 -10.20 29.32 -20.76
CA LYS A 353 -10.62 30.60 -20.17
C LYS A 353 -12.13 30.60 -20.05
N ILE A 354 -12.63 30.60 -18.81
CA ILE A 354 -14.05 30.82 -18.53
C ILE A 354 -14.38 32.21 -19.04
N SER A 355 -15.04 32.28 -20.20
CA SER A 355 -15.56 33.53 -20.73
C SER A 355 -16.63 34.05 -19.77
N SER A 356 -16.33 35.12 -19.04
CA SER A 356 -17.36 35.90 -18.37
C SER A 356 -18.44 36.25 -19.39
N PRO A 357 -19.76 36.06 -19.10
CA PRO A 357 -20.78 36.65 -19.94
C PRO A 357 -20.56 38.17 -20.01
N PRO A 358 -20.86 38.82 -21.14
CA PRO A 358 -20.68 40.27 -21.27
C PRO A 358 -21.47 40.98 -20.15
N PRO A 359 -20.93 42.07 -19.58
CA PRO A 359 -21.60 42.78 -18.50
C PRO A 359 -22.99 43.22 -18.97
N PRO A 360 -24.04 43.08 -18.13
CA PRO A 360 -25.35 43.60 -18.47
C PRO A 360 -25.26 45.12 -18.70
N PRO A 361 -26.08 45.68 -19.62
CA PRO A 361 -26.08 47.12 -19.87
C PRO A 361 -26.36 47.89 -18.57
N PRO A 362 -25.78 49.09 -18.39
CA PRO A 362 -25.91 49.85 -17.15
C PRO A 362 -27.38 50.12 -16.83
N PRO A 363 -27.81 50.00 -15.55
CA PRO A 363 -29.18 50.30 -15.17
C PRO A 363 -29.53 51.75 -15.51
N ILE A 364 -30.69 51.95 -16.14
CA ILE A 364 -31.26 53.28 -16.34
C ILE A 364 -31.53 53.89 -14.96
N GLU A 365 -31.07 55.13 -14.73
CA GLU A 365 -31.28 55.82 -13.47
C GLU A 365 -32.78 55.98 -13.16
N SER A 366 -33.21 55.43 -12.04
CA SER A 366 -34.50 55.75 -11.41
C SER A 366 -34.26 56.41 -10.05
N THR A 367 -34.93 57.55 -9.86
CA THR A 367 -34.80 58.52 -8.75
C THR A 367 -34.83 57.95 -7.31
N PRO A 368 -34.23 58.66 -6.34
CA PRO A 368 -33.99 58.16 -4.99
C PRO A 368 -35.23 58.18 -4.07
N SER A 369 -35.31 57.20 -3.17
CA SER A 369 -36.25 57.13 -2.03
C SER A 369 -35.55 57.44 -0.68
N PRO A 370 -36.26 57.95 0.35
CA PRO A 370 -35.66 58.62 1.51
C PRO A 370 -35.00 57.69 2.56
N PRO A 371 -34.12 58.22 3.44
CA PRO A 371 -33.23 57.41 4.26
C PRO A 371 -33.91 56.75 5.48
N SER A 372 -33.63 55.46 5.67
CA SER A 372 -33.96 54.72 6.91
C SER A 372 -33.03 55.13 8.07
N LYS A 373 -33.62 55.39 9.23
CA LYS A 373 -32.90 55.92 10.41
C LYS A 373 -31.86 54.94 10.97
N THR A 374 -30.67 55.45 11.26
CA THR A 374 -29.58 54.71 11.94
C THR A 374 -29.93 54.41 13.40
N LEU A 375 -29.81 53.15 13.82
CA LEU A 375 -29.98 52.75 15.22
C LEU A 375 -28.78 53.24 16.07
N THR A 376 -29.04 54.00 17.13
CA THR A 376 -27.98 54.62 17.93
C THR A 376 -27.30 53.66 18.90
N ARG A 377 -26.00 53.90 19.09
CA ARG A 377 -24.99 53.09 19.81
C ARG A 377 -25.31 52.73 21.27
N GLY A 378 -26.40 53.25 21.84
CA GLY A 378 -26.81 53.02 23.24
C GLY A 378 -27.50 51.68 23.49
N LEU A 379 -28.35 51.17 22.58
CA LEU A 379 -29.09 49.92 22.82
C LEU A 379 -28.17 48.68 22.88
N LEU A 380 -27.05 48.69 22.14
CA LEU A 380 -26.06 47.62 22.14
C LEU A 380 -25.41 47.41 23.52
N ALA A 381 -25.19 48.48 24.29
CA ALA A 381 -24.61 48.38 25.62
C ALA A 381 -25.54 47.65 26.61
N PHE A 382 -26.85 47.93 26.58
CA PHE A 382 -27.82 47.27 27.45
C PHE A 382 -28.02 45.79 27.10
N ALA A 383 -28.02 45.43 25.80
CA ALA A 383 -28.10 44.03 25.37
C ALA A 383 -26.89 43.20 25.85
N ILE A 384 -25.67 43.75 25.74
CA ILE A 384 -24.44 43.07 26.17
C ILE A 384 -24.43 42.87 27.70
N VAL A 385 -24.71 43.92 28.49
CA VAL A 385 -24.71 43.83 29.96
C VAL A 385 -25.79 42.86 30.48
N GLY A 386 -26.99 42.87 29.88
CA GLY A 386 -28.06 41.92 30.22
C GLY A 386 -27.69 40.46 29.97
N SER A 387 -27.01 40.18 28.86
CA SER A 387 -26.59 38.81 28.49
C SER A 387 -25.55 38.21 29.44
N VAL A 388 -24.59 39.01 29.91
CA VAL A 388 -23.55 38.56 30.85
C VAL A 388 -24.15 38.27 32.24
N GLY A 389 -25.09 39.11 32.69
CA GLY A 389 -25.81 38.90 33.96
C GLY A 389 -26.65 37.62 33.96
N ALA A 390 -27.37 37.35 32.88
CA ALA A 390 -28.14 36.12 32.72
C ALA A 390 -27.25 34.87 32.76
N PHE A 391 -26.10 34.89 32.06
CA PHE A 391 -25.16 33.78 32.04
C PHE A 391 -24.55 33.50 33.42
N ALA A 392 -24.14 34.55 34.15
CA ALA A 392 -23.62 34.41 35.52
C ALA A 392 -24.66 33.84 36.50
N GLY A 393 -25.93 34.24 36.35
CA GLY A 393 -27.05 33.67 37.12
C GLY A 393 -27.25 32.17 36.87
N ILE A 394 -27.30 31.77 35.59
CA ILE A 394 -27.45 30.36 35.20
C ILE A 394 -26.29 29.49 35.73
N CYS A 395 -25.05 29.95 35.56
CA CYS A 395 -23.87 29.24 36.09
C CYS A 395 -23.90 29.10 37.62
N SER A 396 -24.40 30.11 38.33
CA SER A 396 -24.55 30.06 39.80
C SER A 396 -25.59 29.02 40.23
N VAL A 397 -26.73 28.94 39.53
CA VAL A 397 -27.77 27.93 39.81
C VAL A 397 -27.25 26.52 39.54
N VAL A 398 -26.53 26.30 38.44
CA VAL A 398 -25.91 24.99 38.12
C VAL A 398 -24.88 24.60 39.19
N TYR A 399 -24.04 25.53 39.64
CA TYR A 399 -23.08 25.29 40.71
C TYR A 399 -23.74 24.93 42.05
N CYS A 400 -24.83 25.61 42.44
CA CYS A 400 -25.60 25.29 43.64
C CYS A 400 -26.29 23.92 43.56
N LEU A 401 -26.82 23.54 42.39
CA LEU A 401 -27.41 22.21 42.20
C LEU A 401 -26.35 21.10 42.25
N TRP A 402 -25.17 21.33 41.65
CA TRP A 402 -24.10 20.33 41.61
C TRP A 402 -23.46 20.10 42.98
N THR A 403 -23.23 21.18 43.74
CA THR A 403 -22.73 21.11 45.13
C THR A 403 -23.77 20.54 46.10
N GLY A 404 -25.06 20.82 45.89
CA GLY A 404 -26.15 20.22 46.67
C GLY A 404 -26.35 18.72 46.43
N ALA A 405 -26.16 18.24 45.20
CA ALA A 405 -26.37 16.85 44.83
C ALA A 405 -25.24 15.89 45.26
N PHE A 406 -23.99 16.34 45.29
CA PHE A 406 -22.82 15.46 45.51
C PHE A 406 -22.25 15.40 46.93
N LEU A 407 -22.75 16.22 47.87
CA LEU A 407 -22.33 16.19 49.29
C LEU A 407 -23.43 15.68 50.26
N GLY A 408 -24.49 15.10 49.72
CA GLY A 408 -25.62 14.52 50.47
C GLY A 408 -25.41 13.09 50.99
N LYS A 409 -24.66 12.96 52.10
CA LYS A 409 -24.58 11.77 53.00
C LYS A 409 -23.86 10.49 52.52
N LYS A 410 -22.74 10.20 53.19
CA LYS A 410 -22.25 8.84 53.51
C LYS A 410 -21.92 8.77 55.01
N LYS A 411 -21.91 7.56 55.57
CA LYS A 411 -21.65 7.14 56.99
C LYS A 411 -22.91 7.05 57.89
N VAL A 412 -23.04 6.09 58.81
CA VAL A 412 -22.25 4.86 59.12
C VAL A 412 -23.14 3.81 59.83
N HIS A 413 -22.72 2.55 59.91
CA HIS A 413 -23.41 1.46 60.63
C HIS A 413 -23.39 1.61 62.17
N ASN A 414 -24.29 0.93 62.87
CA ASN A 414 -23.94 0.07 64.02
C ASN A 414 -25.09 -0.88 64.43
N SER A 415 -24.73 -2.04 64.99
CA SER A 415 -25.64 -3.10 65.47
C SER A 415 -26.28 -2.79 66.82
N VAL A 416 -27.49 -3.31 67.09
CA VAL A 416 -27.97 -3.84 68.40
C VAL A 416 -29.23 -4.72 68.18
N GLN A 417 -29.29 -5.89 68.83
CA GLN A 417 -30.47 -6.77 69.06
C GLN A 417 -31.07 -6.39 70.46
N PRO A 418 -32.33 -6.71 70.88
CA PRO A 418 -33.21 -7.81 70.43
C PRO A 418 -34.76 -7.58 70.53
N THR A 419 -35.53 -8.68 70.42
CA THR A 419 -36.82 -8.99 71.10
C THR A 419 -38.19 -8.66 70.46
N ILE A 420 -38.80 -9.73 69.90
CA ILE A 420 -40.19 -10.27 70.05
C ILE A 420 -41.41 -9.32 70.18
N THR A 421 -42.32 -9.37 69.20
CA THR A 421 -43.82 -9.59 69.23
C THR A 421 -44.48 -8.97 67.99
N ARG A 422 -45.73 -9.27 67.57
CA ARG A 422 -46.51 -10.54 67.44
C ARG A 422 -47.77 -10.24 66.58
N GLY A 423 -48.07 -11.07 65.59
CA GLY A 423 -49.36 -11.10 64.85
C GLY A 423 -49.41 -10.22 63.58
N GLY A 424 -50.10 -10.62 62.50
CA GLY A 424 -50.77 -11.90 62.22
C GLY A 424 -51.70 -11.82 60.99
N SER A 425 -52.06 -12.99 60.41
CA SER A 425 -52.99 -13.18 59.26
C SER A 425 -52.44 -12.79 57.85
N SER A 426 -52.59 -13.58 56.77
CA SER A 426 -53.07 -14.97 56.63
C SER A 426 -52.60 -15.64 55.30
N THR A 427 -52.47 -16.98 55.34
CA THR A 427 -52.60 -18.03 54.28
C THR A 427 -52.81 -17.61 52.80
N ARG A 428 -52.22 -18.23 51.75
CA ARG A 428 -51.73 -19.61 51.45
C ARG A 428 -50.77 -19.50 50.22
N SER A 429 -50.00 -20.47 49.69
CA SER A 429 -49.76 -21.91 49.96
C SER A 429 -48.43 -22.42 49.31
N SER A 430 -48.22 -23.74 49.35
CA SER A 430 -47.22 -24.65 48.74
C SER A 430 -46.97 -24.54 47.21
N SER A 431 -45.84 -24.98 46.63
CA SER A 431 -44.72 -25.82 47.14
C SER A 431 -43.37 -25.58 46.42
N SER A 432 -42.27 -25.77 47.15
CA SER A 432 -40.83 -25.62 46.78
C SER A 432 -40.18 -26.94 46.26
N PRO A 433 -38.84 -27.06 46.05
CA PRO A 433 -37.78 -26.06 45.87
C PRO A 433 -36.80 -26.33 44.67
N PRO A 434 -35.88 -25.40 44.34
CA PRO A 434 -34.68 -25.67 43.51
C PRO A 434 -33.42 -25.94 44.37
N SER A 435 -32.34 -26.48 43.79
CA SER A 435 -31.00 -26.56 44.44
C SER A 435 -29.84 -26.64 43.45
N ARG A 436 -28.65 -26.19 43.87
CA ARG A 436 -27.44 -25.97 43.06
C ARG A 436 -26.21 -26.74 43.61
N SER A 437 -25.46 -27.37 42.69
CA SER A 437 -23.97 -27.38 42.62
C SER A 437 -23.08 -28.33 43.46
N LEU A 438 -21.91 -28.65 42.85
CA LEU A 438 -20.69 -29.35 43.34
C LEU A 438 -20.82 -30.88 43.51
N THR A 439 -19.90 -31.78 43.09
CA THR A 439 -18.41 -31.76 43.18
C THR A 439 -17.67 -32.79 42.25
N ILE A 440 -16.41 -32.49 41.86
CA ILE A 440 -15.17 -33.35 41.86
C ILE A 440 -14.87 -34.51 40.83
N ARG A 441 -13.71 -34.36 40.14
CA ARG A 441 -12.64 -35.30 39.63
C ARG A 441 -12.82 -36.44 38.58
N ARG A 442 -11.97 -36.31 37.52
CA ARG A 442 -10.89 -37.20 36.97
C ARG A 442 -11.10 -38.67 36.50
N GLN A 443 -10.63 -38.88 35.25
CA GLN A 443 -9.78 -39.99 34.72
C GLN A 443 -10.28 -41.45 34.63
N GLY A 444 -10.52 -41.94 33.39
CA GLY A 444 -9.46 -42.60 32.60
C GLY A 444 -9.38 -44.15 32.48
N SER A 445 -9.39 -44.62 31.22
CA SER A 445 -8.62 -45.78 30.66
C SER A 445 -9.20 -47.22 30.69
N ARG A 446 -9.39 -47.86 29.50
CA ARG A 446 -8.52 -48.92 28.91
C ARG A 446 -9.14 -49.74 27.73
N MET A 447 -8.33 -49.92 26.67
CA MET A 447 -8.18 -51.06 25.69
C MET A 447 -9.40 -51.69 24.96
N PHE A 448 -9.42 -51.79 23.61
CA PHE A 448 -8.76 -52.79 22.71
C PHE A 448 -9.22 -54.26 22.98
N SER A 449 -9.52 -55.15 22.02
CA SER A 449 -9.19 -55.28 20.58
C SER A 449 -10.07 -56.35 19.91
N MET A 450 -10.37 -56.29 18.59
CA MET A 450 -10.05 -57.39 17.67
C MET A 450 -10.21 -57.08 16.17
N ARG A 451 -9.57 -57.94 15.36
CA ARG A 451 -9.17 -57.78 13.95
C ARG A 451 -9.76 -58.95 13.13
N ARG A 452 -10.04 -58.77 11.83
CA ARG A 452 -10.21 -59.93 10.92
C ARG A 452 -9.49 -59.70 9.58
N GLN A 453 -8.56 -60.61 9.28
CA GLN A 453 -7.89 -60.78 7.99
C GLN A 453 -8.73 -61.75 7.09
N ARG A 454 -8.37 -62.22 5.88
CA ARG A 454 -7.07 -62.35 5.16
C ARG A 454 -7.30 -62.82 3.71
N SER A 455 -6.26 -62.68 2.87
CA SER A 455 -5.94 -63.48 1.65
C SER A 455 -6.78 -63.25 0.38
N GLY A 456 -6.24 -63.29 -0.84
CA GLY A 456 -4.83 -63.36 -1.28
C GLY A 456 -4.56 -64.35 -2.42
N THR A 457 -4.49 -63.87 -3.67
CA THR A 457 -3.79 -64.50 -4.81
C THR A 457 -3.40 -63.42 -5.84
N SER A 458 -2.25 -63.54 -6.47
CA SER A 458 -1.70 -62.56 -7.41
C SER A 458 -2.20 -62.75 -8.85
N SER A 459 -2.82 -61.73 -9.43
CA SER A 459 -2.84 -61.53 -10.89
C SER A 459 -3.07 -60.06 -11.23
N MET A 460 -2.01 -59.41 -11.72
CA MET A 460 -1.95 -58.11 -12.40
C MET A 460 -3.19 -57.19 -12.35
N LYS A 461 -3.18 -56.21 -11.44
CA LYS A 461 -3.50 -54.78 -11.66
C LYS A 461 -3.35 -53.99 -10.35
N HIS A 462 -2.88 -52.75 -10.47
CA HIS A 462 -2.55 -51.74 -9.44
C HIS A 462 -1.09 -51.71 -8.97
N ALA A 463 -0.23 -51.24 -9.86
CA ALA A 463 1.07 -50.66 -9.51
C ALA A 463 0.96 -49.15 -9.18
N ASP A 464 -0.25 -48.67 -8.85
CA ASP A 464 -0.64 -47.25 -8.82
C ASP A 464 -0.80 -46.67 -7.40
N ARG A 465 -0.31 -47.36 -6.36
CA ARG A 465 -0.35 -46.88 -4.97
C ARG A 465 0.90 -47.28 -4.21
N ALA A 466 1.41 -46.32 -3.43
CA ALA A 466 2.51 -46.50 -2.49
C ALA A 466 2.20 -47.60 -1.45
N GLU A 467 3.18 -48.45 -1.16
CA GLU A 467 3.04 -49.57 -0.23
C GLU A 467 2.97 -49.09 1.24
N GLU A 468 2.09 -49.69 2.05
CA GLU A 468 2.02 -49.40 3.49
C GLU A 468 2.90 -50.39 4.27
N PHE A 469 3.95 -49.87 4.93
CA PHE A 469 4.95 -50.64 5.67
C PHE A 469 4.71 -50.53 7.18
N ALA A 470 5.00 -51.62 7.90
CA ALA A 470 4.98 -51.61 9.37
C ALA A 470 6.25 -50.95 9.94
N PHE A 471 6.14 -50.26 11.08
CA PHE A 471 7.30 -49.60 11.71
C PHE A 471 8.42 -50.61 12.05
N SER A 472 8.06 -51.80 12.52
CA SER A 472 9.01 -52.87 12.85
C SER A 472 9.76 -53.41 11.63
N GLU A 473 9.17 -53.35 10.43
CA GLU A 473 9.83 -53.73 9.18
C GLU A 473 10.86 -52.68 8.77
N LEU A 474 10.50 -51.39 8.79
CA LEU A 474 11.43 -50.30 8.48
C LEU A 474 12.55 -50.17 9.52
N ALA A 475 12.25 -50.42 10.80
CA ALA A 475 13.26 -50.54 11.84
C ALA A 475 14.23 -51.70 11.56
N SER A 476 13.72 -52.88 11.17
CA SER A 476 14.57 -54.03 10.83
C SER A 476 15.43 -53.74 9.59
N ALA A 477 14.86 -53.14 8.55
CA ALA A 477 15.53 -52.78 7.30
C ALA A 477 16.68 -51.77 7.49
N THR A 478 16.64 -50.95 8.54
CA THR A 478 17.62 -49.87 8.84
C THR A 478 18.57 -50.21 10.00
N GLY A 479 18.51 -51.42 10.57
CA GLY A 479 19.28 -51.77 11.77
C GLY A 479 18.87 -50.95 12.99
N ASN A 480 17.56 -50.84 13.22
CA ASN A 480 16.90 -49.97 14.20
C ASN A 480 17.30 -48.49 14.07
N PHE A 481 17.33 -47.97 12.83
CA PHE A 481 17.75 -46.61 12.51
C PHE A 481 19.17 -46.28 12.99
N SER A 482 20.12 -47.21 12.80
CA SER A 482 21.53 -47.02 13.17
C SER A 482 22.14 -45.79 12.48
N SER A 483 23.08 -45.13 13.17
CA SER A 483 23.94 -44.08 12.61
C SER A 483 24.69 -44.53 11.37
N ASP A 484 25.07 -45.80 11.30
CA ASP A 484 25.87 -46.35 10.19
C ASP A 484 25.07 -46.42 8.88
N ASN A 485 23.74 -46.44 8.99
CA ASN A 485 22.81 -46.40 7.87
C ASN A 485 22.31 -44.97 7.57
N LYS A 486 22.74 -43.95 8.32
CA LYS A 486 22.30 -42.57 8.09
C LYS A 486 22.95 -42.00 6.82
N ILE A 487 22.14 -41.64 5.83
CA ILE A 487 22.59 -41.06 4.55
C ILE A 487 22.29 -39.55 4.43
N GLY A 488 21.49 -38.97 5.33
CA GLY A 488 21.26 -37.53 5.35
C GLY A 488 20.49 -37.05 6.58
N SER A 489 20.53 -35.75 6.87
CA SER A 489 19.66 -35.10 7.86
C SER A 489 19.46 -33.62 7.56
N GLY A 490 18.24 -33.12 7.77
CA GLY A 490 17.88 -31.71 7.60
C GLY A 490 16.59 -31.37 8.36
N SER A 491 16.01 -30.20 8.08
CA SER A 491 14.80 -29.68 8.73
C SER A 491 13.57 -30.58 8.65
N PHE A 492 13.53 -31.47 7.65
CA PHE A 492 12.44 -32.41 7.39
C PHE A 492 12.69 -33.82 7.98
N GLY A 493 13.74 -33.98 8.80
CA GLY A 493 14.09 -35.23 9.48
C GLY A 493 15.40 -35.87 9.02
N VAL A 494 15.55 -37.15 9.34
CA VAL A 494 16.75 -37.95 9.06
C VAL A 494 16.42 -39.02 8.03
N VAL A 495 17.32 -39.21 7.06
CA VAL A 495 17.18 -40.22 6.01
C VAL A 495 18.17 -41.35 6.26
N TYR A 496 17.66 -42.58 6.27
CA TYR A 496 18.43 -43.80 6.47
C TYR A 496 18.38 -44.67 5.22
N ARG A 497 19.49 -45.27 4.82
CA ARG A 497 19.50 -46.39 3.88
C ARG A 497 18.91 -47.61 4.59
N GLY A 498 17.97 -48.28 3.93
CA GLY A 498 17.42 -49.55 4.37
C GLY A 498 17.48 -50.59 3.27
N LYS A 499 17.40 -51.87 3.66
CA LYS A 499 17.15 -52.97 2.72
C LYS A 499 15.90 -53.71 3.16
N LEU A 500 14.87 -53.69 2.32
CA LEU A 500 13.60 -54.35 2.59
C LEU A 500 13.74 -55.88 2.56
N SER A 501 12.73 -56.57 3.09
CA SER A 501 12.67 -58.03 3.20
C SER A 501 12.75 -58.76 1.84
N ASP A 502 12.28 -58.11 0.77
CA ASP A 502 12.38 -58.54 -0.63
C ASP A 502 13.74 -58.23 -1.31
N GLY A 503 14.64 -57.54 -0.61
CA GLY A 503 15.95 -57.15 -1.10
C GLY A 503 16.05 -55.78 -1.78
N ARG A 504 14.95 -55.04 -1.95
CA ARG A 504 14.98 -53.65 -2.47
C ARG A 504 15.79 -52.74 -1.54
N GLU A 505 16.65 -51.92 -2.14
CA GLU A 505 17.39 -50.88 -1.41
C GLU A 505 16.60 -49.58 -1.43
N VAL A 506 16.34 -49.02 -0.24
CA VAL A 506 15.45 -47.87 -0.05
C VAL A 506 16.09 -46.77 0.79
N ALA A 507 15.60 -45.55 0.63
CA ALA A 507 15.90 -44.41 1.47
C ALA A 507 14.66 -44.09 2.34
N ILE A 508 14.78 -44.26 3.65
CA ILE A 508 13.69 -44.11 4.62
C ILE A 508 13.85 -42.78 5.36
N LYS A 509 12.95 -41.84 5.09
CA LYS A 509 12.88 -40.50 5.69
C LYS A 509 12.00 -40.57 6.94
N ARG A 510 12.58 -40.30 8.12
CA ARG A 510 11.89 -40.27 9.42
C ARG A 510 11.91 -38.86 10.00
N GLY A 511 10.74 -38.29 10.25
CA GLY A 511 10.61 -36.94 10.82
C GLY A 511 11.02 -36.86 12.29
N GLU A 512 11.57 -35.72 12.73
CA GLU A 512 12.03 -35.54 14.13
C GLU A 512 10.91 -35.77 15.16
N VAL A 513 11.20 -36.52 16.22
CA VAL A 513 10.22 -36.87 17.28
C VAL A 513 10.13 -35.79 18.37
N ASN A 514 11.09 -34.86 18.43
CA ASN A 514 11.22 -33.90 19.54
C ASN A 514 10.74 -32.47 19.21
N ALA A 515 9.63 -32.08 19.89
CA ALA A 515 9.31 -30.75 20.42
C ALA A 515 8.30 -29.80 19.69
N LYS A 516 7.37 -29.31 20.53
CA LYS A 516 6.44 -28.15 20.42
C LYS A 516 5.24 -28.28 19.48
N MET A 517 4.03 -28.18 20.07
CA MET A 517 2.71 -28.27 19.41
C MET A 517 2.56 -27.44 18.13
N LYS A 518 3.16 -26.24 18.05
CA LYS A 518 3.02 -25.39 16.85
C LYS A 518 3.71 -25.97 15.61
N LYS A 519 4.72 -26.83 15.79
CA LYS A 519 5.46 -27.53 14.72
C LYS A 519 4.85 -28.88 14.32
N PHE A 520 3.82 -29.33 15.04
CA PHE A 520 3.15 -30.61 14.81
C PHE A 520 2.19 -30.53 13.62
N GLN A 521 1.36 -29.48 13.58
CA GLN A 521 0.36 -29.27 12.53
C GLN A 521 0.98 -29.20 11.12
N GLU A 522 2.05 -28.41 10.96
CA GLU A 522 2.80 -28.26 9.70
C GLU A 522 3.50 -29.56 9.26
N LYS A 523 3.83 -30.45 10.20
CA LYS A 523 4.50 -31.74 9.94
C LYS A 523 3.51 -32.80 9.44
N GLU A 524 2.28 -32.79 9.94
CA GLU A 524 1.23 -33.69 9.42
C GLU A 524 0.82 -33.30 8.00
N THR A 525 0.52 -32.03 7.75
CA THR A 525 0.12 -31.56 6.41
C THR A 525 1.18 -31.83 5.35
N ALA A 526 2.47 -31.68 5.68
CA ALA A 526 3.56 -32.00 4.76
C ALA A 526 3.64 -33.50 4.43
N PHE A 527 3.46 -34.38 5.42
CA PHE A 527 3.47 -35.83 5.21
C PHE A 527 2.28 -36.31 4.37
N ASP A 528 1.08 -35.82 4.71
CA ASP A 528 -0.16 -36.19 4.02
C ASP A 528 -0.14 -35.69 2.56
N SER A 529 0.43 -34.49 2.31
CA SER A 529 0.68 -33.94 0.98
C SER A 529 1.68 -34.78 0.17
N GLU A 530 2.84 -35.10 0.77
CA GLU A 530 3.91 -35.88 0.12
C GLU A 530 3.42 -37.29 -0.29
N ILE A 531 2.52 -37.91 0.50
CA ILE A 531 1.82 -39.16 0.13
C ILE A 531 0.76 -38.92 -0.96
N ALA A 532 -0.16 -37.97 -0.76
CA ALA A 532 -1.28 -37.73 -1.68
C ALA A 532 -0.81 -37.44 -3.12
N PHE A 533 0.32 -36.75 -3.23
CA PHE A 533 0.98 -36.39 -4.47
C PHE A 533 1.85 -37.52 -5.05
N LEU A 534 2.88 -37.99 -4.33
CA LEU A 534 3.88 -38.90 -4.90
C LEU A 534 3.38 -40.35 -5.02
N SER A 535 2.32 -40.76 -4.31
CA SER A 535 1.72 -42.09 -4.47
C SER A 535 1.10 -42.35 -5.85
N ARG A 536 0.96 -41.30 -6.68
CA ARG A 536 0.34 -41.35 -8.01
C ARG A 536 1.27 -40.87 -9.13
N LEU A 537 2.52 -40.51 -8.79
CA LEU A 537 3.41 -39.76 -9.67
C LEU A 537 4.64 -40.60 -10.05
N HIS A 538 4.58 -41.22 -11.24
CA HIS A 538 5.68 -41.99 -11.81
C HIS A 538 6.29 -41.23 -13.00
N HIS A 539 7.44 -40.59 -12.79
CA HIS A 539 8.13 -39.86 -13.84
C HIS A 539 9.64 -40.15 -13.83
N LYS A 540 10.25 -40.25 -15.02
CA LYS A 540 11.69 -40.56 -15.21
C LYS A 540 12.66 -39.59 -14.51
N HIS A 541 12.19 -38.38 -14.19
CA HIS A 541 12.97 -37.31 -13.57
C HIS A 541 12.61 -37.07 -12.09
N LEU A 542 11.86 -37.97 -11.46
CA LEU A 542 11.50 -37.90 -10.03
C LEU A 542 11.85 -39.20 -9.32
N VAL A 543 12.30 -39.10 -8.06
CA VAL A 543 12.56 -40.27 -7.23
C VAL A 543 11.23 -40.86 -6.77
N ARG A 544 10.97 -42.11 -7.16
CA ARG A 544 9.72 -42.81 -6.88
C ARG A 544 9.53 -43.03 -5.38
N LEU A 545 8.35 -42.69 -4.88
CA LEU A 545 7.86 -43.13 -3.57
C LEU A 545 7.54 -44.64 -3.65
N VAL A 546 8.23 -45.45 -2.88
CA VAL A 546 7.98 -46.90 -2.75
C VAL A 546 6.80 -47.14 -1.82
N GLY A 547 6.74 -46.38 -0.73
CA GLY A 547 5.75 -46.57 0.33
C GLY A 547 5.86 -45.59 1.48
N TYR A 548 5.05 -45.82 2.50
CA TYR A 548 4.99 -45.03 3.73
C TYR A 548 4.69 -45.91 4.94
N CYS A 549 4.89 -45.36 6.14
CA CYS A 549 4.48 -45.97 7.40
C CYS A 549 3.81 -44.89 8.25
N GLU A 550 2.59 -45.16 8.71
CA GLU A 550 1.87 -44.34 9.68
C GLU A 550 1.44 -45.21 10.88
N GLU A 551 2.30 -45.29 11.90
CA GLU A 551 2.02 -46.03 13.13
C GLU A 551 2.14 -45.12 14.36
N ARG A 552 0.99 -44.78 14.97
CA ARG A 552 0.91 -43.92 16.17
C ARG A 552 1.45 -42.50 15.92
N GLU A 553 2.64 -42.19 16.41
CA GLU A 553 3.34 -40.90 16.20
C GLU A 553 4.50 -41.02 15.19
N GLU A 554 4.74 -42.23 14.66
CA GLU A 554 5.78 -42.51 13.67
C GLU A 554 5.21 -42.37 12.27
N LYS A 555 5.59 -41.28 11.60
CA LYS A 555 5.29 -41.00 10.18
C LYS A 555 6.60 -41.07 9.38
N LEU A 556 6.73 -42.04 8.47
CA LEU A 556 7.92 -42.29 7.64
C LEU A 556 7.58 -42.46 6.17
N LEU A 557 8.49 -42.02 5.29
CA LEU A 557 8.38 -42.16 3.84
C LEU A 557 9.54 -42.99 3.29
N VAL A 558 9.25 -43.85 2.30
CA VAL A 558 10.18 -44.84 1.75
C VAL A 558 10.37 -44.57 0.27
N TYR A 559 11.59 -44.21 -0.13
CA TYR A 559 11.99 -43.85 -1.49
C TYR A 559 12.96 -44.86 -2.11
N ASP A 560 13.05 -44.91 -3.44
CA ASP A 560 14.11 -45.66 -4.11
C ASP A 560 15.50 -45.11 -3.74
N TYR A 561 16.47 -46.00 -3.48
CA TYR A 561 17.82 -45.58 -3.08
C TYR A 561 18.68 -45.10 -4.27
N MET A 562 19.06 -43.81 -4.24
CA MET A 562 19.88 -43.15 -5.26
C MET A 562 21.38 -43.49 -5.09
N LYS A 563 21.81 -44.59 -5.71
CA LYS A 563 23.18 -45.15 -5.57
C LYS A 563 24.31 -44.21 -5.97
N ASN A 564 24.04 -43.26 -6.86
CA ASN A 564 25.04 -42.32 -7.40
C ASN A 564 25.21 -41.04 -6.55
N GLY A 565 24.57 -40.94 -5.38
CA GLY A 565 24.67 -39.74 -4.51
C GLY A 565 23.83 -38.56 -5.02
N ALA A 566 24.04 -37.38 -4.41
CA ALA A 566 23.26 -36.18 -4.73
C ALA A 566 23.94 -35.33 -5.80
N LEU A 567 23.14 -34.64 -6.64
CA LEU A 567 23.66 -33.70 -7.65
C LEU A 567 24.57 -32.62 -7.05
N TYR A 568 24.32 -32.22 -5.80
CA TYR A 568 25.18 -31.28 -5.07
C TYR A 568 26.63 -31.76 -5.02
N ASP A 569 26.86 -33.05 -4.75
CA ASP A 569 28.20 -33.63 -4.62
C ASP A 569 28.92 -33.59 -5.98
N HIS A 570 28.24 -33.99 -7.07
CA HIS A 570 28.78 -33.94 -8.44
C HIS A 570 29.13 -32.52 -8.91
N LEU A 571 28.36 -31.51 -8.49
CA LEU A 571 28.58 -30.10 -8.85
C LEU A 571 29.61 -29.39 -7.95
N HIS A 572 29.97 -29.94 -6.78
CA HIS A 572 30.82 -29.27 -5.79
C HIS A 572 32.03 -30.09 -5.30
N ASP A 573 32.23 -31.31 -5.80
CA ASP A 573 33.48 -32.04 -5.56
C ASP A 573 34.69 -31.23 -6.06
N ARG A 574 35.69 -31.10 -5.18
CA ARG A 574 36.96 -30.41 -5.44
C ARG A 574 37.82 -31.14 -6.46
N ASN A 575 37.58 -32.45 -6.68
CA ASN A 575 38.25 -33.21 -7.73
C ASN A 575 37.76 -32.85 -9.15
N ASN A 576 36.61 -32.16 -9.26
CA ASN A 576 35.96 -31.82 -10.53
C ASN A 576 36.40 -30.43 -11.07
N VAL A 577 37.58 -29.94 -10.64
CA VAL A 577 38.06 -28.55 -10.82
C VAL A 577 39.04 -28.39 -12.00
N GLU A 578 39.58 -29.48 -12.55
CA GLU A 578 40.49 -29.41 -13.70
C GLU A 578 39.72 -29.13 -15.00
N LYS A 579 40.03 -27.98 -15.61
CA LYS A 579 39.32 -27.46 -16.79
C LYS A 579 39.45 -28.40 -18.01
N HIS A 580 38.39 -28.41 -18.82
CA HIS A 580 38.25 -29.06 -20.13
C HIS A 580 37.93 -30.56 -20.20
N SER A 581 37.82 -31.32 -19.09
CA SER A 581 37.53 -32.77 -19.17
C SER A 581 36.22 -33.26 -18.54
N SER A 582 35.64 -32.55 -17.56
CA SER A 582 34.36 -32.95 -16.98
C SER A 582 33.17 -32.40 -17.77
N LEU A 583 32.42 -33.30 -18.42
CA LEU A 583 31.21 -32.97 -19.19
C LEU A 583 30.22 -32.09 -18.40
N VAL A 584 30.16 -32.29 -17.08
CA VAL A 584 29.34 -31.56 -16.09
C VAL A 584 29.65 -30.06 -16.01
N ASN A 585 30.83 -29.61 -16.42
CA ASN A 585 31.27 -28.22 -16.38
C ASN A 585 31.15 -27.50 -17.74
N SER A 586 30.44 -28.07 -18.73
CA SER A 586 30.05 -27.35 -19.95
C SER A 586 28.73 -26.59 -19.76
N TRP A 587 28.56 -25.43 -20.41
CA TRP A 587 27.28 -24.70 -20.40
C TRP A 587 26.14 -25.58 -20.90
N LYS A 588 26.34 -26.29 -22.01
CA LYS A 588 25.42 -27.31 -22.55
C LYS A 588 24.94 -28.31 -21.51
N MET A 589 25.81 -28.86 -20.68
CA MET A 589 25.41 -29.81 -19.64
C MET A 589 24.75 -29.13 -18.43
N ARG A 590 25.17 -27.92 -18.05
CA ARG A 590 24.51 -27.14 -16.98
C ARG A 590 23.08 -26.75 -17.37
N ILE A 591 22.86 -26.32 -18.61
CA ILE A 591 21.52 -26.04 -19.17
C ILE A 591 20.69 -27.33 -19.23
N LYS A 592 21.28 -28.45 -19.67
CA LYS A 592 20.59 -29.76 -19.67
C LYS A 592 20.17 -30.22 -18.26
N ILE A 593 21.01 -30.01 -17.25
CA ILE A 593 20.69 -30.32 -15.84
C ILE A 593 19.50 -29.46 -15.36
N ALA A 594 19.46 -28.17 -15.70
CA ALA A 594 18.33 -27.30 -15.39
C ALA A 594 17.04 -27.74 -16.12
N LEU A 595 17.15 -28.13 -17.40
CA LEU A 595 16.04 -28.63 -18.21
C LEU A 595 15.44 -29.93 -17.66
N ASP A 596 16.27 -30.91 -17.31
CA ASP A 596 15.78 -32.18 -16.76
C ASP A 596 15.19 -32.01 -15.35
N ALA A 597 15.69 -31.06 -14.55
CA ALA A 597 15.04 -30.64 -13.31
C ALA A 597 13.67 -29.96 -13.54
N ALA A 598 13.58 -29.05 -14.51
CA ALA A 598 12.32 -28.39 -14.88
C ALA A 598 11.26 -29.40 -15.35
N ARG A 599 11.62 -30.35 -16.23
CA ARG A 599 10.73 -31.46 -16.64
C ARG A 599 10.29 -32.36 -15.48
N GLY A 600 11.10 -32.45 -14.42
CA GLY A 600 10.72 -33.12 -13.17
C GLY A 600 9.56 -32.41 -12.46
N ILE A 601 9.57 -31.08 -12.47
CA ILE A 601 8.56 -30.21 -11.83
C ILE A 601 7.31 -30.05 -12.72
N GLU A 602 7.46 -30.02 -14.06
CA GLU A 602 6.35 -29.81 -15.00
C GLU A 602 5.20 -30.80 -14.84
N ASN A 603 5.52 -32.08 -14.61
CA ASN A 603 4.51 -33.11 -14.40
C ASN A 603 3.97 -33.17 -12.96
N GLY A 604 4.49 -32.33 -12.06
CA GLY A 604 4.20 -32.32 -10.63
C GLY A 604 3.45 -31.06 -10.19
N GLY A 605 2.12 -31.10 -10.27
CA GLY A 605 1.26 -29.96 -9.88
C GLY A 605 1.41 -29.53 -8.41
N ASP A 606 1.34 -28.22 -8.20
CA ASP A 606 1.20 -27.50 -6.93
C ASP A 606 2.27 -27.76 -5.85
N VAL A 607 3.41 -27.07 -5.98
CA VAL A 607 4.39 -26.89 -4.91
C VAL A 607 4.05 -25.66 -4.07
N GLU A 608 3.72 -25.84 -2.78
CA GLU A 608 3.57 -24.74 -1.82
C GLU A 608 4.88 -23.94 -1.65
N GLU A 609 4.78 -22.61 -1.56
CA GLU A 609 5.94 -21.71 -1.52
C GLU A 609 6.70 -21.74 -0.18
N GLY A 610 7.79 -22.50 -0.13
CA GLY A 610 8.69 -22.58 1.03
C GLY A 610 10.02 -21.82 0.86
N CYS A 611 10.07 -20.58 1.33
CA CYS A 611 11.29 -19.80 1.69
C CYS A 611 12.51 -19.89 0.74
N VAL A 612 12.55 -19.03 -0.29
CA VAL A 612 13.74 -18.82 -1.12
C VAL A 612 14.73 -17.86 -0.43
N PRO A 613 16.07 -18.07 -0.49
CA PRO A 613 17.05 -17.12 0.03
C PRO A 613 17.04 -15.79 -0.75
N VAL A 614 16.25 -14.83 -0.25
CA VAL A 614 16.01 -13.51 -0.87
C VAL A 614 17.31 -12.83 -1.32
N HIS A 615 18.37 -12.95 -0.53
CA HIS A 615 19.64 -12.26 -0.74
C HIS A 615 20.40 -12.68 -2.02
N LEU A 616 20.19 -13.92 -2.52
CA LEU A 616 20.82 -14.41 -3.75
C LEU A 616 19.95 -14.09 -4.98
N VAL A 617 18.63 -14.24 -4.85
CA VAL A 617 17.67 -13.92 -5.91
C VAL A 617 17.72 -12.43 -6.26
N GLU A 618 17.71 -11.57 -5.24
CA GLU A 618 17.74 -10.12 -5.40
C GLU A 618 19.05 -9.64 -6.04
N TYR A 619 20.18 -10.22 -5.63
CA TYR A 619 21.48 -9.98 -6.27
C TYR A 619 21.50 -10.42 -7.74
N SER A 620 20.97 -11.61 -8.02
CA SER A 620 20.99 -12.19 -9.37
C SER A 620 20.06 -11.45 -10.33
N VAL A 621 18.82 -11.16 -9.93
CA VAL A 621 17.87 -10.35 -10.73
C VAL A 621 18.41 -8.95 -10.97
N SER A 622 19.07 -8.33 -9.97
CA SER A 622 19.72 -7.02 -10.16
C SER A 622 20.89 -7.07 -11.14
N ALA A 623 21.68 -8.16 -11.17
CA ALA A 623 22.78 -8.29 -12.12
C ALA A 623 22.27 -8.53 -13.55
N ILE A 624 21.23 -9.36 -13.71
CA ILE A 624 20.60 -9.67 -15.00
C ILE A 624 19.96 -8.42 -15.62
N THR A 625 19.17 -7.67 -14.84
CA THR A 625 18.45 -6.47 -15.34
C THR A 625 19.35 -5.30 -15.74
N VAL A 626 20.60 -5.28 -15.31
CA VAL A 626 21.61 -4.26 -15.66
C VAL A 626 22.58 -4.77 -16.73
N GLY A 627 22.41 -6.00 -17.23
CA GLY A 627 23.28 -6.60 -18.25
C GLY A 627 24.63 -7.10 -17.72
N GLU A 628 24.82 -7.17 -16.39
CA GLU A 628 26.05 -7.62 -15.75
C GLU A 628 26.07 -9.14 -15.48
N LEU A 629 25.55 -9.94 -16.43
CA LEU A 629 25.35 -11.38 -16.29
C LEU A 629 26.63 -12.13 -15.87
N GLY A 630 27.79 -11.71 -16.37
CA GLY A 630 29.10 -12.27 -16.02
C GLY A 630 29.47 -12.20 -14.52
N ARG A 631 28.79 -11.37 -13.70
CA ARG A 631 29.02 -11.29 -12.25
C ARG A 631 28.37 -12.43 -11.46
N ILE A 632 27.46 -13.19 -12.07
CA ILE A 632 26.67 -14.24 -11.40
C ILE A 632 26.81 -15.63 -12.02
N LEU A 633 27.59 -15.76 -13.10
CA LEU A 633 27.91 -17.07 -13.70
C LEU A 633 28.85 -17.88 -12.78
N ASP A 634 28.71 -19.21 -12.78
CA ASP A 634 29.59 -20.10 -12.03
C ASP A 634 31.02 -20.06 -12.62
N PRO A 635 32.04 -19.53 -11.90
CA PRO A 635 33.39 -19.35 -12.46
C PRO A 635 34.08 -20.66 -12.87
N ARG A 636 33.55 -21.81 -12.44
CA ARG A 636 34.06 -23.15 -12.76
C ARG A 636 33.67 -23.60 -14.18
N VAL A 637 32.64 -23.00 -14.77
CA VAL A 637 32.15 -23.29 -16.13
C VAL A 637 32.91 -22.43 -17.16
N GLY A 638 33.38 -21.24 -16.75
CA GLY A 638 34.06 -20.28 -17.62
C GLY A 638 33.10 -19.30 -18.30
N SER A 639 33.65 -18.29 -18.97
CA SER A 639 32.86 -17.36 -19.78
C SER A 639 32.26 -18.09 -20.99
N PRO A 640 31.02 -17.79 -21.40
CA PRO A 640 30.40 -18.41 -22.58
C PRO A 640 31.21 -18.15 -23.85
N GLU A 641 31.27 -19.14 -24.74
CA GLU A 641 31.87 -18.97 -26.07
C GLU A 641 30.94 -18.20 -27.04
N LEU A 642 31.43 -17.87 -28.25
CA LEU A 642 30.82 -16.88 -29.16
C LEU A 642 29.43 -17.22 -29.73
N GLY A 643 28.86 -18.38 -29.37
CA GLY A 643 27.46 -18.77 -29.63
C GLY A 643 26.71 -19.26 -28.38
N GLU A 644 27.37 -19.35 -27.22
CA GLU A 644 26.74 -19.75 -25.95
C GLU A 644 26.20 -18.55 -25.16
N GLY A 645 26.59 -17.32 -25.52
CA GLY A 645 26.11 -16.09 -24.88
C GLY A 645 24.58 -15.98 -24.88
N ASP A 646 23.96 -16.10 -26.06
CA ASP A 646 22.50 -15.99 -26.25
C ASP A 646 21.75 -17.09 -25.49
N ALA A 647 22.32 -18.30 -25.41
CA ALA A 647 21.78 -19.40 -24.62
C ALA A 647 21.77 -19.08 -23.12
N VAL A 648 22.89 -18.57 -22.60
CA VAL A 648 23.05 -18.21 -21.18
C VAL A 648 22.21 -16.98 -20.82
N GLU A 649 22.01 -16.04 -21.74
CA GLU A 649 21.09 -14.90 -21.58
C GLU A 649 19.62 -15.35 -21.56
N LEU A 650 19.20 -16.27 -22.45
CA LEU A 650 17.84 -16.83 -22.43
C LEU A 650 17.53 -17.61 -21.14
N VAL A 651 18.52 -18.34 -20.60
CA VAL A 651 18.42 -18.99 -19.29
C VAL A 651 18.30 -17.96 -18.16
N ALA A 652 19.09 -16.88 -18.21
CA ALA A 652 19.04 -15.81 -17.22
C ALA A 652 17.69 -15.06 -17.22
N TYR A 653 17.17 -14.74 -18.42
CA TYR A 653 15.83 -14.19 -18.61
C TYR A 653 14.77 -15.12 -18.01
N THR A 654 14.79 -16.40 -18.37
CA THR A 654 13.85 -17.40 -17.84
C THR A 654 13.91 -17.47 -16.32
N ALA A 655 15.10 -17.55 -15.74
CA ALA A 655 15.30 -17.61 -14.29
C ALA A 655 14.78 -16.35 -13.56
N MET A 656 14.97 -15.16 -14.14
CA MET A 656 14.42 -13.89 -13.62
C MET A 656 12.88 -13.91 -13.59
N HIS A 657 12.25 -14.49 -14.61
CA HIS A 657 10.79 -14.59 -14.68
C HIS A 657 10.23 -15.68 -13.74
N CYS A 658 10.95 -16.79 -13.50
CA CYS A 658 10.57 -17.83 -12.53
C CYS A 658 10.45 -17.31 -11.08
N VAL A 659 11.28 -16.32 -10.69
CA VAL A 659 11.33 -15.79 -9.32
C VAL A 659 10.42 -14.59 -9.07
N ASN A 660 9.47 -14.33 -9.98
CA ASN A 660 8.54 -13.21 -9.86
C ASN A 660 7.69 -13.31 -8.57
N ALA A 661 7.49 -12.19 -7.87
CA ALA A 661 6.74 -12.18 -6.61
C ALA A 661 5.24 -12.48 -6.79
N GLU A 662 4.69 -12.26 -7.98
CA GLU A 662 3.33 -12.65 -8.34
C GLU A 662 3.34 -13.97 -9.12
N GLY A 663 2.76 -15.04 -8.55
CA GLY A 663 2.74 -16.36 -9.18
C GLY A 663 2.14 -16.39 -10.60
N ARG A 664 1.12 -15.56 -10.87
CA ARG A 664 0.50 -15.40 -12.20
C ARG A 664 1.43 -14.81 -13.28
N ASN A 665 2.51 -14.15 -12.88
CA ASN A 665 3.50 -13.55 -13.78
C ASN A 665 4.78 -14.39 -13.87
N ARG A 666 4.76 -15.60 -13.29
CA ARG A 666 5.78 -16.63 -13.52
C ARG A 666 5.42 -17.39 -14.80
N PRO A 667 6.41 -17.79 -15.61
CA PRO A 667 6.18 -18.66 -16.74
C PRO A 667 5.63 -20.00 -16.25
N THR A 668 4.78 -20.65 -17.04
CA THR A 668 4.35 -22.02 -16.73
C THR A 668 5.55 -22.95 -16.83
N MET A 669 5.47 -24.13 -16.22
CA MET A 669 6.56 -25.10 -16.34
C MET A 669 6.82 -25.52 -17.80
N THR A 670 5.80 -25.50 -18.65
CA THR A 670 5.93 -25.73 -20.10
C THR A 670 6.67 -24.59 -20.81
N ASP A 671 6.41 -23.34 -20.45
CA ASP A 671 7.19 -22.19 -20.98
C ASP A 671 8.66 -22.25 -20.53
N ILE A 672 8.92 -22.66 -19.28
CA ILE A 672 10.28 -22.85 -18.74
C ILE A 672 11.00 -23.95 -19.51
N VAL A 673 10.35 -25.10 -19.74
CA VAL A 673 10.91 -26.22 -20.50
C VAL A 673 11.20 -25.80 -21.94
N GLY A 674 10.27 -25.13 -22.63
CA GLY A 674 10.47 -24.65 -24.00
C GLY A 674 11.62 -23.64 -24.13
N ASN A 675 11.75 -22.69 -23.19
CA ASN A 675 12.87 -21.75 -23.18
C ASN A 675 14.22 -22.43 -22.91
N LEU A 676 14.26 -23.44 -22.03
CA LEU A 676 15.48 -24.20 -21.74
C LEU A 676 15.85 -25.17 -22.88
N GLU A 677 14.88 -25.70 -23.61
CA GLU A 677 15.12 -26.47 -24.86
C GLU A 677 15.74 -25.57 -25.93
N ARG A 678 15.16 -24.39 -26.17
CA ARG A 678 15.70 -23.40 -27.11
C ARG A 678 17.11 -22.92 -26.73
N ALA A 679 17.37 -22.71 -25.44
CA ALA A 679 18.71 -22.38 -24.97
C ALA A 679 19.72 -23.52 -25.20
N LEU A 680 19.28 -24.78 -25.06
CA LEU A 680 20.13 -25.95 -25.32
C LEU A 680 20.44 -26.14 -26.82
N GLU A 681 19.52 -25.77 -27.70
CA GLU A 681 19.71 -25.74 -29.16
C GLU A 681 20.73 -24.68 -29.59
N LEU A 682 20.70 -23.48 -28.99
CA LEU A 682 21.69 -22.41 -29.25
C LEU A 682 23.13 -22.84 -28.91
N CYS A 683 23.33 -23.68 -27.89
CA CYS A 683 24.62 -24.36 -27.62
C CYS A 683 24.95 -25.50 -28.62
N GLY A 684 24.26 -25.60 -29.74
CA GLY A 684 24.41 -26.64 -30.77
C GLY A 684 25.35 -26.27 -31.92
N ASP A 685 25.36 -25.01 -32.35
CA ASP A 685 25.80 -24.62 -33.70
C ASP A 685 27.29 -24.23 -33.81
N SER A 686 28.06 -24.30 -32.72
CA SER A 686 29.49 -23.93 -32.68
C SER A 686 30.44 -24.93 -33.37
N HIS A 687 30.18 -25.36 -34.60
CA HIS A 687 31.15 -26.01 -35.49
C HIS A 687 30.77 -25.89 -36.99
N GLY A 688 31.22 -24.85 -37.71
CA GLY A 688 31.28 -24.88 -39.19
C GLY A 688 31.15 -23.58 -39.99
N SER A 689 32.26 -22.88 -40.24
CA SER A 689 32.57 -22.12 -41.47
C SER A 689 31.53 -21.15 -42.13
N ILE A 690 31.66 -19.86 -41.77
CA ILE A 690 31.82 -18.66 -42.65
C ILE A 690 30.97 -18.49 -43.95
N SER A 691 30.25 -17.36 -43.99
CA SER A 691 29.88 -16.50 -45.16
C SER A 691 28.70 -16.90 -46.07
N SER A 692 27.52 -16.30 -45.84
CA SER A 692 27.10 -15.04 -46.48
C SER A 692 25.62 -14.71 -46.20
N GLY A 693 25.24 -13.43 -46.29
CA GLY A 693 23.82 -13.03 -46.44
C GLY A 693 23.13 -12.48 -45.19
N ILE A 694 22.70 -11.22 -45.32
CA ILE A 694 21.83 -10.48 -44.40
C ILE A 694 20.50 -11.22 -44.17
N CYS A 695 19.99 -11.21 -42.93
CA CYS A 695 18.55 -11.25 -42.70
C CYS A 695 18.16 -10.22 -41.62
N SER A 696 17.67 -9.08 -42.08
CA SER A 696 17.14 -8.00 -41.26
C SER A 696 15.69 -8.26 -40.86
N ILE A 697 15.30 -7.90 -39.64
CA ILE A 697 13.89 -7.62 -39.32
C ILE A 697 13.72 -6.10 -39.38
N VAL A 698 13.01 -5.63 -40.41
CA VAL A 698 12.63 -4.24 -40.64
C VAL A 698 11.11 -4.13 -40.51
N SER A 699 10.66 -3.01 -39.96
CA SER A 699 9.26 -2.58 -39.94
C SER A 699 8.77 -2.16 -41.32
N ASP A 700 7.56 -2.57 -41.69
CA ASP A 700 6.47 -1.75 -42.26
C ASP A 700 5.33 -2.72 -42.65
N ILE A 701 4.07 -2.49 -42.27
CA ILE A 701 3.10 -1.61 -42.93
C ILE A 701 2.99 -1.92 -44.43
N GLU A 702 1.95 -2.66 -44.81
CA GLU A 702 1.26 -2.43 -46.08
C GLU A 702 -0.15 -1.92 -45.81
N ARG A 703 -0.63 -1.08 -46.75
CA ARG A 703 -1.92 -0.40 -46.72
C ARG A 703 -2.54 -0.58 -48.10
N ASP A 704 -3.74 -1.15 -48.12
CA ASP A 704 -4.82 -0.86 -49.08
C ASP A 704 -6.09 -0.61 -48.26
#